data_AF-A0A398BE13-F1
#
_entry.id   AF-A0A398BE13-F1
#
_cell.length_a   1.000
_cell.length_b   1.000
_cell.length_c   1.000
_cell.angle_alpha   90.00
_cell.angle_beta   90.00
_cell.angle_gamma   90.00
#
_symmetry.space_group_name_H-M   'P 1'
#
loop_
_entity.id
_entity.type
_entity.pdbx_description
1 polymer ?
#
loop_
_entity_poly.entity_id
_entity_poly.type
_entity_poly.pdbx_seq_one_letter_code
_entity_poly.pdbx_strand_id
1 'polypeptide(L)'
;MNLSKKSLRVLAGITLAATVGLTAAAPNVLAVTQPEADTPLVKENLQKLSVQGVMKLPNGVKLDLGTNEAYIRLFDKDLVKVSVLKKGEKEFESRGIAKKASEWETPEFQTNVSEDTYTLKTDELTVEIKMKPFGVRFLDKNGNVINEDYINQDKTSGYENGKPYVFKKTDKNEDFYGFGEQAGLEVNKRGDSIGMWNTDAYAYNKDTKYVYTSIPFFIGLKDKKAYGIFFDNTHRSNYEMASESDDYYYFYANGGKLTYYFAYGPEVGDVIDRYTDLTGKMDVPAKWSLGLHQSKWGYTAEEIVNIAKTYREKNIPLDTMHFDIDYMDGYRVFTWNEQYKQALKQLKSMPGFHAIAINDPAVKQDENYRMYQEGTKNDYWAKNADGTPFIGPVWPGDSAFPDFSKQEVRDWWAKNQDTLFNEGIDGIWNDMNEPAVFRDDDRHAHTMPLDTYFGTEDNKIMHTEYHNLYGHDEADATYQAFKEHKPGTRPFVLTRDMYAGTQRWAALWTGDNVSNWEHLQMSLPMNMNVGMSGVAFVGNDIGGFAARPDAELFARWIEVGAFLPFSRIHYDSDAKAEVKQGQEPWAFGPEVEKISKKYIEMRYQLLPYLYNEFKEAADSGKPVQQPLVYQFQNDENTYDISDQYMFGDSMMLAPVVKKGQTSREVYLPKDANWTDYWTGKEYTGGQTITVEAQLDHLPIFVKNESIIPTREVQQYTDEKPLTNLVLDTYVNNNASYTFYEDDGATEDYKQGEYNLTEFDVTRKTNSIKFNQKQKVNSYQDSKLQQYTLKLNNVEKPSRIQAGNNKYQEVGSLADAQGKTNTFFYDTKAKVLYVSIPADEKKEVQIR
;
A
#
# COMPACT_ATOMS: atom_id res chain seq x y z
N MET A 1 19.20 45.43 60.30
CA MET A 1 18.77 45.14 61.70
C MET A 1 17.57 46.03 61.98
N ASN A 2 16.41 45.45 62.34
CA ASN A 2 15.04 46.03 62.49
C ASN A 2 14.04 45.40 61.49
N LEU A 3 12.79 45.05 61.79
CA LEU A 3 11.94 45.06 62.99
C LEU A 3 10.73 44.13 62.71
N SER A 4 10.14 43.52 63.73
CA SER A 4 8.84 42.79 63.64
C SER A 4 7.67 43.62 64.19
N LYS A 5 6.44 43.36 63.71
CA LYS A 5 5.12 43.32 64.44
C LYS A 5 3.96 43.36 63.40
N LYS A 6 3.11 42.32 63.30
CA LYS A 6 1.85 42.00 64.05
C LYS A 6 0.57 42.76 63.61
N SER A 7 -0.30 42.04 62.89
CA SER A 7 -1.77 41.82 63.06
C SER A 7 -2.70 42.80 63.84
N LEU A 8 -3.88 43.13 63.28
CA LEU A 8 -5.19 43.45 63.92
C LEU A 8 -6.30 43.43 62.81
N ARG A 9 -7.34 42.57 62.74
CA ARG A 9 -8.60 42.28 63.49
C ARG A 9 -9.79 43.29 63.33
N VAL A 10 -10.92 42.80 62.76
CA VAL A 10 -12.35 42.88 63.23
C VAL A 10 -13.45 43.38 62.24
N LEU A 11 -14.40 42.45 61.98
CA LEU A 11 -15.87 42.44 61.75
C LEU A 11 -16.73 43.56 61.08
N ALA A 12 -17.65 43.03 60.26
CA ALA A 12 -19.11 43.27 60.13
C ALA A 12 -19.66 44.34 59.16
N GLY A 13 -20.57 43.89 58.29
CA GLY A 13 -21.47 44.71 57.48
C GLY A 13 -22.26 43.89 56.46
N ILE A 14 -23.45 43.43 56.85
CA ILE A 14 -24.46 42.79 56.00
C ILE A 14 -25.11 43.86 55.10
N THR A 15 -25.24 43.59 53.80
CA THR A 15 -26.41 44.06 53.02
C THR A 15 -26.72 43.08 51.89
N LEU A 16 -27.94 42.55 51.94
CA LEU A 16 -28.59 41.71 50.95
C LEU A 16 -29.72 42.57 50.34
N ALA A 17 -29.77 42.76 49.02
CA ALA A 17 -31.03 42.98 48.29
C ALA A 17 -30.82 42.87 46.76
N ALA A 18 -31.60 41.96 46.18
CA ALA A 18 -31.70 41.56 44.79
C ALA A 18 -32.07 42.65 43.78
N THR A 19 -31.59 42.50 42.55
CA THR A 19 -32.39 42.73 41.34
C THR A 19 -32.06 41.67 40.28
N VAL A 20 -33.14 41.08 39.77
CA VAL A 20 -33.21 40.00 38.80
C VAL A 20 -32.74 40.46 37.43
N GLY A 21 -31.85 39.70 36.80
CA GLY A 21 -31.58 39.76 35.36
C GLY A 21 -31.59 38.34 34.82
N LEU A 22 -32.58 38.02 33.98
CA LEU A 22 -32.74 36.71 33.35
C LEU A 22 -31.47 36.30 32.60
N THR A 23 -30.84 35.21 33.04
CA THR A 23 -29.95 34.43 32.17
C THR A 23 -30.79 33.33 31.53
N ALA A 24 -30.97 33.42 30.21
CA ALA A 24 -31.37 32.28 29.42
C ALA A 24 -30.28 31.21 29.58
N ALA A 25 -30.62 30.09 30.21
CA ALA A 25 -29.74 28.94 30.25
C ALA A 25 -29.61 28.39 28.83
N ALA A 26 -28.49 28.70 28.17
CA ALA A 26 -28.05 27.90 27.04
C ALA A 26 -27.75 26.49 27.59
N PRO A 27 -28.26 25.41 26.98
CA PRO A 27 -27.87 24.07 27.39
C PRO A 27 -26.37 23.94 27.14
N ASN A 28 -25.59 23.73 28.20
CA ASN A 28 -24.22 23.22 28.08
C ASN A 28 -24.30 21.84 27.43
N VAL A 29 -24.18 21.81 26.11
CA VAL A 29 -23.86 20.59 25.37
C VAL A 29 -22.41 20.30 25.72
N LEU A 30 -22.21 19.39 26.68
CA LEU A 30 -20.89 18.85 26.96
C LEU A 30 -20.41 18.18 25.66
N ALA A 31 -19.31 18.68 25.10
CA ALA A 31 -18.67 18.08 23.94
C ALA A 31 -18.42 16.59 24.20
N VAL A 32 -18.83 15.73 23.27
CA VAL A 32 -18.59 14.28 23.37
C VAL A 32 -17.12 14.05 23.06
N THR A 33 -16.32 14.13 24.11
CA THR A 33 -14.85 14.15 24.07
C THR A 33 -14.32 12.85 24.65
N GLN A 34 -14.22 11.80 23.83
CA GLN A 34 -13.39 10.60 24.02
C GLN A 34 -13.24 9.93 22.62
N PRO A 35 -12.08 9.40 22.17
CA PRO A 35 -12.13 8.15 21.44
C PRO A 35 -12.66 7.15 22.47
N GLU A 36 -13.88 6.64 22.27
CA GLU A 36 -14.38 5.63 23.20
C GLU A 36 -13.34 4.49 23.28
N ALA A 37 -13.17 3.92 24.48
CA ALA A 37 -12.58 2.58 24.57
C ALA A 37 -13.28 1.67 23.57
N ASP A 38 -12.60 0.63 23.07
CA ASP A 38 -13.27 -0.36 22.24
C ASP A 38 -14.59 -0.74 22.90
N THR A 39 -15.68 -0.64 22.16
CA THR A 39 -17.01 -1.03 22.63
C THR A 39 -17.38 -2.32 21.91
N PRO A 40 -17.06 -3.50 22.48
CA PRO A 40 -17.46 -4.78 21.91
C PRO A 40 -18.97 -4.89 21.74
N LEU A 41 -19.40 -5.82 20.89
CA LEU A 41 -20.80 -6.20 20.78
C LEU A 41 -21.28 -6.84 22.09
N VAL A 42 -22.47 -6.44 22.54
CA VAL A 42 -23.17 -7.15 23.62
C VAL A 42 -23.92 -8.33 23.01
N LYS A 43 -23.36 -9.53 23.09
CA LYS A 43 -23.83 -10.74 22.36
C LYS A 43 -25.26 -11.16 22.74
N GLU A 44 -25.75 -10.78 23.91
CA GLU A 44 -27.12 -11.02 24.34
C GLU A 44 -28.15 -10.12 23.61
N ASN A 45 -27.69 -9.03 22.98
CA ASN A 45 -28.52 -8.03 22.31
C ASN A 45 -28.50 -8.15 20.77
N LEU A 46 -27.92 -9.21 20.22
CA LEU A 46 -27.86 -9.43 18.78
C LEU A 46 -29.27 -9.52 18.17
N GLN A 47 -29.53 -8.69 17.16
CA GLN A 47 -30.79 -8.73 16.41
C GLN A 47 -31.05 -10.09 15.75
N LYS A 48 -32.31 -10.54 15.84
CA LYS A 48 -32.79 -11.73 15.13
C LYS A 48 -33.59 -11.30 13.91
N LEU A 49 -33.05 -11.54 12.73
CA LEU A 49 -33.69 -11.18 11.47
C LEU A 49 -34.29 -12.42 10.79
N SER A 50 -35.43 -12.24 10.12
CA SER A 50 -36.12 -13.29 9.38
C SER A 50 -36.86 -12.67 8.21
N VAL A 51 -36.85 -13.35 7.07
CA VAL A 51 -37.50 -12.89 5.85
C VAL A 51 -39.01 -13.00 5.99
N GLN A 52 -39.70 -11.86 5.83
CA GLN A 52 -41.17 -11.72 5.84
C GLN A 52 -41.73 -11.53 4.42
N GLY A 53 -40.90 -11.07 3.49
CA GLY A 53 -41.28 -10.85 2.10
C GLY A 53 -40.05 -10.82 1.19
N VAL A 54 -40.27 -11.19 -0.08
CA VAL A 54 -39.22 -11.26 -1.10
C VAL A 54 -39.67 -10.50 -2.34
N MET A 55 -38.79 -9.64 -2.86
CA MET A 55 -38.99 -8.90 -4.09
C MET A 55 -37.79 -9.11 -5.00
N LYS A 56 -38.00 -9.76 -6.15
CA LYS A 56 -36.96 -9.91 -7.16
C LYS A 56 -36.58 -8.54 -7.73
N LEU A 57 -35.29 -8.29 -7.87
CA LEU A 57 -34.71 -7.11 -8.49
C LEU A 57 -34.08 -7.48 -9.84
N PRO A 58 -33.85 -6.50 -10.74
CA PRO A 58 -33.17 -6.75 -12.02
C PRO A 58 -31.79 -7.39 -11.86
N ASN A 59 -31.05 -7.03 -10.82
CA ASN A 59 -29.70 -7.52 -10.52
C ASN A 59 -29.61 -8.23 -9.17
N GLY A 60 -30.69 -8.86 -8.69
CA GLY A 60 -30.66 -9.61 -7.43
C GLY A 60 -32.00 -9.70 -6.72
N VAL A 61 -32.01 -9.46 -5.40
CA VAL A 61 -33.22 -9.58 -4.57
C VAL A 61 -33.23 -8.59 -3.41
N LYS A 62 -34.43 -8.08 -3.11
CA LYS A 62 -34.76 -7.31 -1.90
C LYS A 62 -35.60 -8.17 -0.97
N LEU A 63 -35.29 -8.14 0.32
CA LEU A 63 -35.92 -8.96 1.36
C LEU A 63 -36.46 -8.05 2.46
N ASP A 64 -37.72 -8.21 2.83
CA ASP A 64 -38.31 -7.54 4.00
C ASP A 64 -37.94 -8.32 5.26
N LEU A 65 -37.18 -7.70 6.18
CA LEU A 65 -36.74 -8.29 7.45
C LEU A 65 -37.49 -7.67 8.63
N GLY A 66 -38.66 -7.06 8.40
CA GLY A 66 -39.48 -6.39 9.41
C GLY A 66 -39.08 -4.92 9.58
N THR A 67 -38.21 -4.62 10.54
CA THR A 67 -37.68 -3.25 10.76
C THR A 67 -36.55 -2.89 9.80
N ASN A 68 -35.98 -3.89 9.13
CA ASN A 68 -34.88 -3.76 8.19
C ASN A 68 -35.27 -4.30 6.82
N GLU A 69 -34.50 -3.96 5.81
CA GLU A 69 -34.56 -4.52 4.47
C GLU A 69 -33.16 -5.02 4.08
N ALA A 70 -33.06 -6.20 3.48
CA ALA A 70 -31.81 -6.69 2.92
C ALA A 70 -31.81 -6.62 1.39
N TYR A 71 -30.67 -6.26 0.82
CA TYR A 71 -30.42 -6.17 -0.60
C TYR A 71 -29.22 -7.06 -0.93
N ILE A 72 -29.44 -8.05 -1.80
CA ILE A 72 -28.38 -8.92 -2.33
C ILE A 72 -28.30 -8.64 -3.82
N ARG A 73 -27.22 -7.99 -4.25
CA ARG A 73 -27.04 -7.53 -5.64
C ARG A 73 -25.83 -8.17 -6.29
N LEU A 74 -26.01 -8.66 -7.51
CA LEU A 74 -24.94 -9.17 -8.36
C LEU A 74 -24.40 -8.03 -9.21
N PHE A 75 -23.12 -7.73 -9.04
CA PHE A 75 -22.39 -6.72 -9.81
C PHE A 75 -21.64 -7.37 -10.98
N ASP A 76 -21.18 -8.60 -10.79
CA ASP A 76 -20.58 -9.46 -11.81
C ASP A 76 -20.86 -10.93 -11.43
N LYS A 77 -20.45 -11.89 -12.25
CA LYS A 77 -20.64 -13.32 -12.03
C LYS A 77 -20.02 -13.83 -10.72
N ASP A 78 -19.06 -13.10 -10.16
CA ASP A 78 -18.27 -13.43 -8.96
C ASP A 78 -18.24 -12.30 -7.91
N LEU A 79 -18.97 -11.20 -8.12
CA LEU A 79 -19.00 -10.04 -7.22
C LEU A 79 -20.43 -9.75 -6.73
N VAL A 80 -20.62 -9.81 -5.41
CA VAL A 80 -21.92 -9.67 -4.76
C VAL A 80 -21.87 -8.58 -3.70
N LYS A 81 -22.79 -7.62 -3.76
CA LYS A 81 -23.03 -6.67 -2.67
C LYS A 81 -24.14 -7.18 -1.77
N VAL A 82 -23.88 -7.19 -0.46
CA VAL A 82 -24.84 -7.53 0.58
C VAL A 82 -25.04 -6.32 1.48
N SER A 83 -26.27 -5.81 1.55
CA SER A 83 -26.64 -4.73 2.44
C SER A 83 -27.81 -5.14 3.33
N VAL A 84 -27.76 -4.77 4.62
CA VAL A 84 -28.89 -4.84 5.54
C VAL A 84 -29.09 -3.43 6.09
N LEU A 85 -30.23 -2.82 5.80
CA LEU A 85 -30.49 -1.41 6.07
C LEU A 85 -31.78 -1.25 6.88
N LYS A 86 -31.92 -0.17 7.64
CA LYS A 86 -33.22 0.12 8.26
C LYS A 86 -34.22 0.47 7.17
N LYS A 87 -35.49 0.08 7.36
CA LYS A 87 -36.53 0.32 6.36
C LYS A 87 -36.66 1.81 6.02
N GLY A 88 -36.52 2.14 4.74
CA GLY A 88 -36.53 3.52 4.23
C GLY A 88 -35.15 4.15 4.05
N GLU A 89 -34.08 3.54 4.56
CA GLU A 89 -32.71 3.96 4.23
C GLU A 89 -32.36 3.59 2.78
N LYS A 90 -31.52 4.42 2.17
CA LYS A 90 -30.99 4.18 0.82
C LYS A 90 -29.70 3.38 0.90
N GLU A 91 -29.49 2.51 -0.07
CA GLU A 91 -28.18 1.90 -0.32
C GLU A 91 -27.13 2.99 -0.52
N PHE A 92 -25.91 2.68 -0.08
CA PHE A 92 -24.78 3.60 -0.05
C PHE A 92 -23.57 2.93 -0.69
N GLU A 93 -22.69 3.75 -1.24
CA GLU A 93 -21.36 3.40 -1.73
C GLU A 93 -20.43 4.47 -1.17
N SER A 94 -19.39 4.08 -0.44
CA SER A 94 -18.41 5.05 0.07
C SER A 94 -17.62 5.71 -1.05
N ARG A 95 -16.84 6.73 -0.67
CA ARG A 95 -15.86 7.38 -1.56
C ARG A 95 -14.75 6.42 -2.02
N GLY A 96 -14.53 5.33 -1.27
CA GLY A 96 -13.61 4.28 -1.65
C GLY A 96 -14.02 3.48 -2.90
N ILE A 97 -15.32 3.47 -3.27
CA ILE A 97 -15.79 2.79 -4.48
C ILE A 97 -15.49 3.66 -5.72
N ALA A 98 -14.68 3.13 -6.64
CA ALA A 98 -14.38 3.79 -7.91
C ALA A 98 -15.48 3.56 -8.94
N LYS A 99 -15.76 2.28 -9.23
CA LYS A 99 -16.75 1.86 -10.24
C LYS A 99 -18.11 1.70 -9.58
N LYS A 100 -18.99 2.69 -9.75
CA LYS A 100 -20.31 2.75 -9.11
C LYS A 100 -21.24 1.68 -9.63
N ALA A 101 -22.25 1.29 -8.84
CA ALA A 101 -23.23 0.27 -9.21
C ALA A 101 -23.87 0.45 -10.60
N SER A 102 -24.06 1.69 -11.06
CA SER A 102 -24.63 2.00 -12.38
C SER A 102 -23.70 1.67 -13.55
N GLU A 103 -22.41 1.48 -13.31
CA GLU A 103 -21.37 1.22 -14.32
C GLU A 103 -21.10 -0.29 -14.49
N TRP A 104 -21.75 -1.13 -13.68
CA TRP A 104 -21.65 -2.58 -13.79
C TRP A 104 -22.73 -3.14 -14.72
N GLU A 105 -22.32 -4.03 -15.60
CA GLU A 105 -23.26 -4.83 -16.38
C GLU A 105 -23.78 -5.97 -15.51
N THR A 106 -25.10 -6.09 -15.41
CA THR A 106 -25.71 -7.17 -14.61
C THR A 106 -25.39 -8.52 -15.27
N PRO A 107 -24.80 -9.48 -14.54
CA PRO A 107 -24.49 -10.79 -15.10
C PRO A 107 -25.77 -11.57 -15.41
N GLU A 108 -25.67 -12.58 -16.28
CA GLU A 108 -26.76 -13.56 -16.39
C GLU A 108 -26.87 -14.36 -15.09
N PHE A 109 -28.10 -14.50 -14.56
CA PHE A 109 -28.34 -15.28 -13.35
C PHE A 109 -29.72 -15.92 -13.32
N GLN A 110 -29.81 -17.02 -12.57
CA GLN A 110 -31.04 -17.74 -12.30
C GLN A 110 -31.48 -17.51 -10.86
N THR A 111 -32.80 -17.55 -10.64
CA THR A 111 -33.40 -17.42 -9.31
C THR A 111 -34.23 -18.65 -8.98
N ASN A 112 -34.06 -19.23 -7.80
CA ASN A 112 -34.89 -20.32 -7.32
C ASN A 112 -35.43 -20.00 -5.91
N VAL A 113 -36.63 -20.48 -5.61
CA VAL A 113 -37.27 -20.30 -4.30
C VAL A 113 -37.74 -21.65 -3.79
N SER A 114 -37.33 -21.99 -2.57
CA SER A 114 -37.80 -23.13 -1.81
C SER A 114 -38.51 -22.65 -0.52
N GLU A 115 -38.99 -23.57 0.31
CA GLU A 115 -39.70 -23.24 1.55
C GLU A 115 -38.86 -22.38 2.51
N ASP A 116 -37.55 -22.63 2.58
CA ASP A 116 -36.64 -21.99 3.55
C ASP A 116 -35.49 -21.20 2.91
N THR A 117 -35.35 -21.21 1.58
CA THR A 117 -34.16 -20.64 0.90
C THR A 117 -34.52 -19.97 -0.42
N TYR A 118 -33.90 -18.82 -0.66
CA TYR A 118 -33.88 -18.12 -1.95
C TYR A 118 -32.48 -18.17 -2.55
N THR A 119 -32.35 -18.51 -3.83
CA THR A 119 -31.06 -18.68 -4.49
C THR A 119 -30.90 -17.72 -5.66
N LEU A 120 -29.72 -17.11 -5.79
CA LEU A 120 -29.21 -16.44 -6.98
C LEU A 120 -28.05 -17.27 -7.53
N LYS A 121 -28.05 -17.63 -8.81
CA LYS A 121 -26.99 -18.46 -9.42
C LYS A 121 -26.45 -17.83 -10.69
N THR A 122 -25.16 -17.57 -10.73
CA THR A 122 -24.37 -17.20 -11.92
C THR A 122 -23.60 -18.42 -12.43
N ASP A 123 -22.74 -18.24 -13.43
CA ASP A 123 -21.87 -19.30 -13.94
C ASP A 123 -20.65 -19.61 -13.04
N GLU A 124 -20.29 -18.72 -12.12
CA GLU A 124 -19.17 -18.92 -11.19
C GLU A 124 -19.61 -19.15 -9.74
N LEU A 125 -20.75 -18.59 -9.34
CA LEU A 125 -21.15 -18.48 -7.94
C LEU A 125 -22.64 -18.77 -7.75
N THR A 126 -22.97 -19.43 -6.64
CA THR A 126 -24.33 -19.53 -6.12
C THR A 126 -24.42 -18.80 -4.78
N VAL A 127 -25.34 -17.84 -4.68
CA VAL A 127 -25.69 -17.14 -3.44
C VAL A 127 -26.99 -17.74 -2.91
N GLU A 128 -26.93 -18.36 -1.74
CA GLU A 128 -28.09 -18.91 -1.04
C GLU A 128 -28.44 -18.06 0.17
N ILE A 129 -29.72 -17.71 0.28
CA ILE A 129 -30.24 -16.88 1.35
C ILE A 129 -31.20 -17.73 2.17
N LYS A 130 -30.82 -18.04 3.40
CA LYS A 130 -31.71 -18.69 4.37
C LYS A 130 -32.77 -17.68 4.81
N MET A 131 -34.03 -18.10 4.85
CA MET A 131 -35.14 -17.20 5.19
C MET A 131 -35.35 -17.07 6.70
N LYS A 132 -35.15 -18.16 7.47
CA LYS A 132 -35.44 -18.23 8.92
C LYS A 132 -34.40 -19.07 9.69
N PRO A 133 -33.54 -18.45 10.52
CA PRO A 133 -33.24 -17.01 10.52
C PRO A 133 -32.60 -16.58 9.19
N PHE A 134 -32.60 -15.27 8.93
CA PHE A 134 -31.92 -14.69 7.77
C PHE A 134 -30.41 -15.01 7.83
N GLY A 135 -29.82 -15.35 6.69
CA GLY A 135 -28.37 -15.47 6.56
C GLY A 135 -27.96 -15.76 5.11
N VAL A 136 -26.74 -15.40 4.76
CA VAL A 136 -26.20 -15.53 3.38
C VAL A 136 -25.09 -16.57 3.34
N ARG A 137 -25.12 -17.42 2.32
CA ARG A 137 -24.10 -18.43 2.02
C ARG A 137 -23.67 -18.32 0.55
N PHE A 138 -22.37 -18.45 0.32
CA PHE A 138 -21.73 -18.39 -0.98
C PHE A 138 -21.13 -19.75 -1.33
N LEU A 139 -21.48 -20.28 -2.48
CA LEU A 139 -20.99 -21.55 -3.00
C LEU A 139 -20.32 -21.36 -4.35
N ASP A 140 -19.24 -22.09 -4.59
CA ASP A 140 -18.63 -22.14 -5.92
C ASP A 140 -19.57 -22.80 -6.95
N LYS A 141 -19.16 -22.79 -8.22
CA LYS A 141 -19.91 -23.45 -9.30
C LYS A 141 -20.13 -24.96 -9.13
N ASN A 142 -19.36 -25.62 -8.26
CA ASN A 142 -19.49 -27.04 -7.94
C ASN A 142 -20.43 -27.30 -6.74
N GLY A 143 -20.89 -26.24 -6.05
CA GLY A 143 -21.71 -26.33 -4.85
C GLY A 143 -20.92 -26.53 -3.57
N ASN A 144 -19.61 -26.27 -3.56
CA ASN A 144 -18.81 -26.23 -2.33
C ASN A 144 -19.02 -24.90 -1.63
N VAL A 145 -19.19 -24.92 -0.31
CA VAL A 145 -19.35 -23.69 0.49
C VAL A 145 -18.00 -22.99 0.63
N ILE A 146 -17.94 -21.72 0.22
CA ILE A 146 -16.74 -20.89 0.29
C ILE A 146 -16.79 -19.93 1.48
N ASN A 147 -17.97 -19.37 1.76
CA ASN A 147 -18.23 -18.52 2.92
C ASN A 147 -19.71 -18.64 3.31
N GLU A 148 -20.02 -18.69 4.61
CA GLU A 148 -21.41 -18.70 5.08
C GLU A 148 -21.56 -17.93 6.40
N ASP A 149 -22.70 -17.27 6.58
CA ASP A 149 -23.06 -16.68 7.86
C ASP A 149 -23.11 -17.79 8.94
N TYR A 150 -22.53 -17.52 10.11
CA TYR A 150 -22.68 -18.41 11.25
C TYR A 150 -24.10 -18.24 11.80
N ILE A 151 -24.89 -19.32 11.81
CA ILE A 151 -26.28 -19.31 12.28
C ILE A 151 -26.41 -20.25 13.48
N ASN A 152 -26.07 -19.75 14.66
CA ASN A 152 -26.21 -20.47 15.92
C ASN A 152 -26.36 -19.49 17.09
N GLN A 153 -27.19 -19.84 18.08
CA GLN A 153 -27.41 -19.03 19.30
C GLN A 153 -27.61 -17.52 19.00
N ASP A 154 -28.45 -17.20 18.01
CA ASP A 154 -28.79 -15.83 17.60
C ASP A 154 -27.65 -15.01 16.94
N LYS A 155 -26.46 -15.59 16.77
CA LYS A 155 -25.37 -15.00 15.96
C LYS A 155 -25.71 -15.18 14.48
N THR A 156 -25.62 -14.10 13.70
CA THR A 156 -25.76 -14.02 12.22
C THR A 156 -25.33 -12.61 11.76
N SER A 157 -26.02 -11.97 10.82
CA SER A 157 -25.84 -10.56 10.43
C SER A 157 -26.96 -9.68 10.99
N GLY A 158 -26.63 -8.47 11.48
CA GLY A 158 -27.64 -7.56 12.01
C GLY A 158 -27.07 -6.30 12.64
N TYR A 159 -27.84 -5.71 13.57
CA TYR A 159 -27.42 -4.54 14.34
C TYR A 159 -27.48 -4.81 15.84
N GLU A 160 -26.50 -4.30 16.59
CA GLU A 160 -26.49 -4.28 18.05
C GLU A 160 -26.37 -2.82 18.48
N ASN A 161 -27.44 -2.25 19.04
CA ASN A 161 -27.49 -0.83 19.44
C ASN A 161 -26.95 0.16 18.39
N GLY A 162 -27.26 -0.07 17.10
CA GLY A 162 -26.79 0.76 15.98
C GLY A 162 -25.47 0.35 15.35
N LYS A 163 -24.73 -0.62 15.93
CA LYS A 163 -23.53 -1.21 15.35
C LYS A 163 -23.88 -2.29 14.33
N PRO A 164 -23.59 -2.11 13.04
CA PRO A 164 -23.71 -3.21 12.08
C PRO A 164 -22.68 -4.29 12.39
N TYR A 165 -23.08 -5.56 12.36
CA TYR A 165 -22.19 -6.70 12.55
C TYR A 165 -22.52 -7.85 11.61
N VAL A 166 -21.51 -8.68 11.34
CA VAL A 166 -21.63 -9.89 10.51
C VAL A 166 -20.85 -11.02 11.16
N PHE A 167 -21.54 -12.09 11.58
CA PHE A 167 -20.91 -13.35 12.01
C PHE A 167 -20.82 -14.32 10.84
N LYS A 168 -19.61 -14.84 10.59
CA LYS A 168 -19.31 -15.80 9.55
C LYS A 168 -18.80 -17.09 10.18
N LYS A 169 -19.20 -18.22 9.63
CA LYS A 169 -18.74 -19.53 10.08
C LYS A 169 -17.34 -19.77 9.55
N THR A 170 -16.50 -20.36 10.39
CA THR A 170 -15.16 -20.81 10.02
C THR A 170 -14.85 -22.17 10.62
N ASP A 171 -13.65 -22.65 10.37
CA ASP A 171 -13.04 -23.81 10.99
C ASP A 171 -11.51 -23.58 11.02
N LYS A 172 -10.77 -24.55 11.57
CA LYS A 172 -9.32 -24.47 11.71
C LYS A 172 -8.52 -24.48 10.38
N ASN A 173 -9.17 -24.71 9.24
CA ASN A 173 -8.52 -24.80 7.93
C ASN A 173 -8.81 -23.55 7.06
N GLU A 174 -9.12 -22.42 7.71
CA GLU A 174 -9.40 -21.16 7.04
C GLU A 174 -8.49 -20.06 7.59
N ASP A 175 -7.77 -19.44 6.68
CA ASP A 175 -6.74 -18.43 6.95
C ASP A 175 -7.18 -17.05 6.44
N PHE A 176 -6.63 -15.99 7.02
CA PHE A 176 -7.05 -14.63 6.74
C PHE A 176 -5.86 -13.71 6.44
N TYR A 177 -5.95 -12.94 5.36
CA TYR A 177 -4.90 -12.02 4.90
C TYR A 177 -5.49 -10.66 4.50
N GLY A 178 -4.64 -9.66 4.30
CA GLY A 178 -5.07 -8.30 3.94
C GLY A 178 -5.16 -7.38 5.16
N PHE A 179 -6.29 -6.69 5.33
CA PHE A 179 -6.55 -5.69 6.39
C PHE A 179 -5.70 -4.41 6.29
N GLY A 180 -5.05 -4.17 5.16
CA GLY A 180 -4.17 -3.02 4.97
C GLY A 180 -2.96 -3.05 5.90
N GLU A 181 -2.66 -1.90 6.48
CA GLU A 181 -1.55 -1.73 7.42
C GLU A 181 -1.95 -2.22 8.81
N GLN A 182 -1.35 -3.33 9.24
CA GLN A 182 -1.57 -3.90 10.57
C GLN A 182 -0.24 -4.23 11.22
N ALA A 183 -0.10 -3.88 12.50
CA ALA A 183 1.02 -4.35 13.31
C ALA A 183 0.99 -5.88 13.48
N GLY A 184 2.08 -6.42 14.04
CA GLY A 184 2.23 -7.83 14.33
C GLY A 184 3.28 -8.51 13.46
N LEU A 185 3.70 -9.70 13.89
CA LEU A 185 4.79 -10.44 13.26
C LEU A 185 4.30 -11.49 12.25
N GLU A 186 2.99 -11.69 12.15
CA GLU A 186 2.40 -12.74 11.34
C GLU A 186 1.64 -12.18 10.12
N VAL A 187 1.84 -12.84 8.99
CA VAL A 187 1.12 -12.53 7.74
C VAL A 187 -0.31 -13.04 7.78
N ASN A 188 -0.53 -14.24 8.33
CA ASN A 188 -1.85 -14.80 8.59
C ASN A 188 -2.46 -14.18 9.84
N LYS A 189 -3.69 -13.69 9.71
CA LYS A 189 -4.44 -12.97 10.75
C LYS A 189 -5.41 -13.84 11.53
N ARG A 190 -5.39 -15.15 11.29
CA ARG A 190 -6.19 -16.08 12.10
C ARG A 190 -5.76 -16.00 13.58
N GLY A 191 -6.74 -15.79 14.46
CA GLY A 191 -6.55 -15.63 15.90
C GLY A 191 -6.45 -14.18 16.36
N ASP A 192 -6.35 -13.22 15.43
CA ASP A 192 -6.14 -11.80 15.77
C ASP A 192 -7.46 -11.05 16.05
N SER A 193 -7.36 -10.03 16.91
CA SER A 193 -8.35 -8.95 17.08
C SER A 193 -7.80 -7.69 16.42
N ILE A 194 -8.38 -7.32 15.28
CA ILE A 194 -7.91 -6.22 14.44
C ILE A 194 -8.83 -5.01 14.62
N GLY A 195 -8.24 -3.82 14.71
CA GLY A 195 -8.95 -2.55 14.77
C GLY A 195 -8.63 -1.65 13.57
N MET A 196 -9.61 -0.91 13.08
CA MET A 196 -9.42 0.08 12.01
C MET A 196 -9.93 1.44 12.44
N TRP A 197 -8.97 2.34 12.64
CA TRP A 197 -9.15 3.75 12.96
C TRP A 197 -7.81 4.43 12.76
N ASN A 198 -7.73 5.34 11.79
CA ASN A 198 -6.48 6.00 11.43
C ASN A 198 -5.91 6.76 12.64
N THR A 199 -4.72 6.38 13.07
CA THR A 199 -4.15 6.86 14.32
C THR A 199 -2.69 7.25 14.09
N ASP A 200 -2.34 8.46 14.53
CA ASP A 200 -0.96 8.89 14.64
C ASP A 200 -0.25 8.08 15.73
N ALA A 201 0.29 6.92 15.33
CA ALA A 201 0.82 5.89 16.22
C ALA A 201 2.36 5.94 16.30
N TYR A 202 2.92 7.09 16.67
CA TYR A 202 4.38 7.28 16.77
C TYR A 202 5.06 6.13 17.55
N ALA A 203 6.09 5.53 16.95
CA ALA A 203 6.86 4.44 17.54
C ALA A 203 5.97 3.27 18.03
N TYR A 204 5.00 2.87 17.20
CA TYR A 204 4.16 1.69 17.41
C TYR A 204 5.01 0.43 17.65
N ASN A 205 4.39 -0.62 18.18
CA ASN A 205 5.03 -1.92 18.37
C ASN A 205 4.14 -3.03 17.80
N LYS A 206 4.62 -4.27 17.85
CA LYS A 206 3.88 -5.42 17.31
C LYS A 206 2.48 -5.65 17.89
N ASP A 207 2.17 -5.10 19.07
CA ASP A 207 0.89 -5.25 19.77
C ASP A 207 0.00 -3.99 19.63
N THR A 208 0.44 -2.96 18.88
CA THR A 208 -0.35 -1.76 18.61
C THR A 208 -1.56 -2.10 17.74
N LYS A 209 -2.77 -1.83 18.25
CA LYS A 209 -4.03 -2.19 17.57
C LYS A 209 -4.45 -1.23 16.44
N TYR A 210 -4.14 0.05 16.57
CA TYR A 210 -4.54 1.09 15.62
C TYR A 210 -3.29 1.84 15.13
N VAL A 211 -3.14 1.91 13.81
CA VAL A 211 -2.03 2.57 13.11
C VAL A 211 -2.61 3.53 12.06
N TYR A 212 -1.83 3.95 11.07
CA TYR A 212 -2.12 5.11 10.24
C TYR A 212 -3.22 4.89 9.20
N THR A 213 -3.33 3.67 8.65
CA THR A 213 -4.23 3.35 7.53
C THR A 213 -5.37 2.39 7.89
N SER A 214 -6.55 2.57 7.29
CA SER A 214 -7.73 1.73 7.46
C SER A 214 -8.27 1.21 6.13
N ILE A 215 -7.97 -0.04 5.79
CA ILE A 215 -8.50 -0.72 4.60
C ILE A 215 -9.39 -1.89 5.07
N PRO A 216 -10.73 -1.72 5.16
CA PRO A 216 -11.66 -2.72 5.68
C PRO A 216 -11.94 -3.85 4.67
N PHE A 217 -10.87 -4.45 4.14
CA PHE A 217 -10.89 -5.55 3.20
C PHE A 217 -9.95 -6.66 3.67
N PHE A 218 -10.42 -7.91 3.56
CA PHE A 218 -9.60 -9.08 3.82
C PHE A 218 -9.90 -10.19 2.83
N ILE A 219 -8.96 -11.13 2.74
CA ILE A 219 -9.02 -12.33 1.93
C ILE A 219 -9.11 -13.52 2.87
N GLY A 220 -10.15 -14.33 2.72
CA GLY A 220 -10.24 -15.65 3.35
C GLY A 220 -9.74 -16.72 2.39
N LEU A 221 -8.87 -17.62 2.85
CA LEU A 221 -8.44 -18.80 2.10
C LEU A 221 -8.98 -20.05 2.79
N LYS A 222 -9.94 -20.71 2.16
CA LYS A 222 -10.60 -21.90 2.70
C LYS A 222 -10.51 -23.03 1.69
N ASP A 223 -10.00 -24.18 2.12
CA ASP A 223 -9.85 -25.37 1.26
C ASP A 223 -9.16 -25.04 -0.09
N LYS A 224 -8.13 -24.17 -0.05
CA LYS A 224 -7.35 -23.70 -1.23
C LYS A 224 -8.15 -22.84 -2.20
N LYS A 225 -9.26 -22.27 -1.76
CA LYS A 225 -10.09 -21.32 -2.53
C LYS A 225 -10.17 -20.00 -1.79
N ALA A 226 -9.87 -18.93 -2.50
CA ALA A 226 -9.91 -17.59 -1.95
C ALA A 226 -11.29 -16.94 -2.08
N TYR A 227 -11.55 -15.99 -1.22
CA TYR A 227 -12.62 -15.00 -1.37
C TYR A 227 -12.22 -13.71 -0.68
N GLY A 228 -12.79 -12.60 -1.11
CA GLY A 228 -12.58 -11.29 -0.50
C GLY A 228 -13.85 -10.76 0.14
N ILE A 229 -13.73 -10.12 1.30
CA ILE A 229 -14.80 -9.32 1.90
C ILE A 229 -14.29 -7.90 2.11
N PHE A 230 -14.92 -6.95 1.43
CA PHE A 230 -14.76 -5.52 1.68
C PHE A 230 -15.97 -5.01 2.46
N PHE A 231 -15.78 -4.64 3.72
CA PHE A 231 -16.81 -4.03 4.55
C PHE A 231 -16.85 -2.53 4.26
N ASP A 232 -17.81 -2.09 3.45
CA ASP A 232 -17.94 -0.70 2.98
C ASP A 232 -18.53 0.19 4.09
N ASN A 233 -17.74 0.39 5.15
CA ASN A 233 -18.06 1.15 6.32
C ASN A 233 -16.84 1.95 6.79
N THR A 234 -17.00 3.26 6.86
CA THR A 234 -15.91 4.22 7.12
C THR A 234 -15.74 4.52 8.60
N HIS A 235 -16.64 4.04 9.46
CA HIS A 235 -16.53 4.24 10.89
C HIS A 235 -15.44 3.33 11.48
N ARG A 236 -15.06 3.61 12.72
CA ARG A 236 -14.21 2.71 13.51
C ARG A 236 -14.76 1.29 13.48
N SER A 237 -13.97 0.34 12.99
CA SER A 237 -14.39 -1.06 12.84
C SER A 237 -13.42 -2.02 13.52
N ASN A 238 -13.93 -3.22 13.83
CA ASN A 238 -13.20 -4.28 14.52
C ASN A 238 -13.48 -5.62 13.83
N TYR A 239 -12.47 -6.49 13.82
CA TYR A 239 -12.50 -7.81 13.20
C TYR A 239 -11.91 -8.83 14.17
N GLU A 240 -12.70 -9.82 14.52
CA GLU A 240 -12.33 -10.91 15.41
C GLU A 240 -12.17 -12.18 14.58
N MET A 241 -10.94 -12.44 14.13
CA MET A 241 -10.63 -13.41 13.06
C MET A 241 -10.42 -14.80 13.62
N ALA A 242 -11.49 -15.40 14.18
CA ALA A 242 -11.44 -16.64 14.96
C ALA A 242 -10.66 -16.52 16.28
N SER A 243 -10.48 -15.30 16.78
CA SER A 243 -9.84 -14.99 18.07
C SER A 243 -10.58 -15.55 19.29
N GLU A 244 -11.91 -15.70 19.18
CA GLU A 244 -12.75 -16.19 20.29
C GLU A 244 -13.14 -17.67 20.16
N SER A 245 -13.16 -18.20 18.93
CA SER A 245 -13.68 -19.53 18.61
C SER A 245 -13.24 -19.97 17.22
N ASP A 246 -12.95 -21.26 17.06
CA ASP A 246 -12.71 -21.85 15.74
C ASP A 246 -13.99 -22.02 14.91
N ASP A 247 -15.19 -21.83 15.49
CA ASP A 247 -16.47 -22.02 14.79
C ASP A 247 -16.92 -20.78 14.00
N TYR A 248 -16.44 -19.59 14.39
CA TYR A 248 -16.85 -18.33 13.78
C TYR A 248 -15.77 -17.25 13.85
N TYR A 249 -15.81 -16.34 12.88
CA TYR A 249 -15.22 -15.02 12.98
C TYR A 249 -16.32 -13.97 12.80
N TYR A 250 -16.06 -12.73 13.21
CA TYR A 250 -17.02 -11.66 12.97
C TYR A 250 -16.35 -10.30 12.86
N PHE A 251 -17.06 -9.38 12.23
CA PHE A 251 -16.64 -7.99 12.13
C PHE A 251 -17.82 -7.05 12.36
N TYR A 252 -17.53 -5.87 12.88
CA TYR A 252 -18.52 -4.85 13.19
C TYR A 252 -17.93 -3.44 13.12
N ALA A 253 -18.80 -2.43 13.04
CA ALA A 253 -18.41 -1.03 13.13
C ALA A 253 -19.20 -0.29 14.21
N ASN A 254 -18.62 0.79 14.74
CA ASN A 254 -19.23 1.67 15.74
C ASN A 254 -20.25 2.65 15.13
N GLY A 255 -20.89 2.28 14.02
CA GLY A 255 -21.87 3.08 13.31
C GLY A 255 -21.96 2.70 11.83
N GLY A 256 -22.62 3.54 11.05
CA GLY A 256 -22.80 3.34 9.62
C GLY A 256 -23.76 2.21 9.25
N LYS A 257 -23.67 1.79 7.98
CA LYS A 257 -24.56 0.79 7.38
C LYS A 257 -23.90 -0.58 7.37
N LEU A 258 -24.70 -1.65 7.47
CA LEU A 258 -24.23 -2.99 7.18
C LEU A 258 -24.22 -3.14 5.66
N THR A 259 -23.05 -2.96 5.04
CA THR A 259 -22.84 -3.19 3.61
C THR A 259 -21.47 -3.79 3.41
N TYR A 260 -21.40 -4.96 2.77
CA TYR A 260 -20.14 -5.56 2.36
C TYR A 260 -20.22 -6.09 0.94
N TYR A 261 -19.06 -6.17 0.29
CA TYR A 261 -18.89 -6.81 -1.00
C TYR A 261 -18.17 -8.13 -0.80
N PHE A 262 -18.68 -9.17 -1.45
CA PHE A 262 -18.06 -10.48 -1.52
C PHE A 262 -17.52 -10.69 -2.94
N ALA A 263 -16.22 -10.90 -3.07
CA ALA A 263 -15.54 -11.20 -4.33
C ALA A 263 -15.04 -12.64 -4.30
N TYR A 264 -15.55 -13.49 -5.19
CA TYR A 264 -15.02 -14.85 -5.36
C TYR A 264 -13.82 -14.83 -6.30
N GLY A 265 -12.78 -15.56 -5.95
CA GLY A 265 -11.67 -15.85 -6.84
C GLY A 265 -11.12 -17.19 -6.40
N PRO A 266 -11.15 -18.27 -7.18
CA PRO A 266 -10.53 -19.47 -6.64
C PRO A 266 -9.06 -19.18 -6.30
N GLU A 267 -8.40 -18.30 -7.07
CA GLU A 267 -7.06 -17.84 -6.77
C GLU A 267 -7.05 -16.48 -6.02
N VAL A 268 -6.06 -16.30 -5.15
CA VAL A 268 -5.89 -15.06 -4.37
C VAL A 268 -5.77 -13.83 -5.28
N GLY A 269 -5.09 -13.96 -6.42
CA GLY A 269 -4.96 -12.90 -7.42
C GLY A 269 -6.29 -12.43 -8.00
N ASP A 270 -7.22 -13.36 -8.27
CA ASP A 270 -8.55 -13.04 -8.80
C ASP A 270 -9.35 -12.16 -7.82
N VAL A 271 -9.18 -12.42 -6.51
CA VAL A 271 -9.85 -11.63 -5.45
C VAL A 271 -9.34 -10.19 -5.42
N ILE A 272 -8.03 -9.99 -5.51
CA ILE A 272 -7.41 -8.65 -5.51
C ILE A 272 -7.77 -7.89 -6.79
N ASP A 273 -7.75 -8.56 -7.94
CA ASP A 273 -8.16 -7.96 -9.21
C ASP A 273 -9.60 -7.48 -9.14
N ARG A 274 -10.51 -8.33 -8.63
CA ARG A 274 -11.91 -7.95 -8.47
C ARG A 274 -12.12 -6.82 -7.45
N TYR A 275 -11.39 -6.85 -6.34
CA TYR A 275 -11.45 -5.78 -5.33
C TYR A 275 -10.94 -4.44 -5.90
N THR A 276 -9.87 -4.45 -6.69
CA THR A 276 -9.32 -3.25 -7.34
C THR A 276 -10.10 -2.84 -8.59
N ASP A 277 -10.88 -3.71 -9.22
CA ASP A 277 -11.90 -3.29 -10.20
C ASP A 277 -13.01 -2.45 -9.53
N LEU A 278 -13.41 -2.81 -8.32
CA LEU A 278 -14.42 -2.10 -7.55
C LEU A 278 -13.87 -0.78 -6.96
N THR A 279 -12.70 -0.85 -6.33
CA THR A 279 -12.05 0.26 -5.62
C THR A 279 -11.02 1.00 -6.48
N GLY A 280 -10.90 0.65 -7.76
CA GLY A 280 -9.96 1.23 -8.72
C GLY A 280 -8.51 0.78 -8.54
N LYS A 281 -7.81 0.77 -9.67
CA LYS A 281 -6.40 0.37 -9.80
C LYS A 281 -5.49 1.58 -9.76
N MET A 282 -4.23 1.36 -9.37
CA MET A 282 -3.21 2.40 -9.46
C MET A 282 -2.86 2.69 -10.93
N ASP A 283 -2.36 3.90 -11.19
CA ASP A 283 -1.73 4.20 -12.47
C ASP A 283 -0.34 3.56 -12.56
N VAL A 284 0.16 3.35 -13.78
CA VAL A 284 1.58 3.01 -13.99
C VAL A 284 2.43 4.17 -13.45
N PRO A 285 3.34 3.93 -12.48
CA PRO A 285 4.04 5.01 -11.79
C PRO A 285 5.07 5.68 -12.70
N ALA A 286 5.48 6.90 -12.32
CA ALA A 286 6.65 7.51 -12.92
C ALA A 286 7.90 6.69 -12.59
N LYS A 287 8.74 6.39 -13.58
CA LYS A 287 9.87 5.47 -13.41
C LYS A 287 10.87 5.93 -12.35
N TRP A 288 11.10 7.24 -12.23
CA TRP A 288 11.95 7.84 -11.20
C TRP A 288 11.51 7.50 -9.77
N SER A 289 10.19 7.34 -9.54
CA SER A 289 9.65 7.00 -8.23
C SER A 289 9.98 5.57 -7.78
N LEU A 290 10.44 4.73 -8.71
CA LEU A 290 10.93 3.39 -8.42
C LEU A 290 12.41 3.37 -8.03
N GLY A 291 13.12 4.50 -8.14
CA GLY A 291 14.49 4.63 -7.65
C GLY A 291 14.59 4.56 -6.13
N LEU A 292 15.78 4.80 -5.59
CA LEU A 292 15.97 5.02 -4.16
C LEU A 292 15.57 6.46 -3.81
N HIS A 293 14.90 6.63 -2.67
CA HIS A 293 14.56 7.93 -2.09
C HIS A 293 15.37 8.15 -0.80
N GLN A 294 15.86 9.38 -0.59
CA GLN A 294 16.52 9.81 0.65
C GLN A 294 15.71 10.93 1.30
N SER A 295 15.48 10.79 2.60
CA SER A 295 14.79 11.75 3.45
C SER A 295 15.41 11.79 4.85
N LYS A 296 15.07 12.83 5.61
CA LYS A 296 15.32 13.01 7.04
C LYS A 296 14.41 14.13 7.52
N TRP A 297 13.76 13.96 8.65
CA TRP A 297 13.16 15.07 9.38
C TRP A 297 14.21 15.71 10.27
N GLY A 298 14.64 16.96 10.13
CA GLY A 298 14.73 17.71 8.88
C GLY A 298 16.20 17.84 8.47
N TYR A 299 16.46 17.82 7.16
CA TYR A 299 17.71 18.38 6.63
C TYR A 299 17.62 19.90 6.62
N THR A 300 18.70 20.58 7.00
CA THR A 300 18.87 21.99 6.65
C THR A 300 19.03 22.17 5.13
N ALA A 301 18.79 23.39 4.64
CA ALA A 301 18.98 23.74 3.23
C ALA A 301 20.39 23.44 2.68
N GLU A 302 21.43 23.51 3.52
CA GLU A 302 22.79 23.14 3.13
C GLU A 302 23.00 21.62 3.13
N GLU A 303 22.53 20.94 4.19
CA GLU A 303 22.68 19.48 4.33
C GLU A 303 22.04 18.74 3.17
N ILE A 304 20.80 19.08 2.77
CA ILE A 304 20.11 18.37 1.68
C ILE A 304 20.90 18.40 0.36
N VAL A 305 21.54 19.54 0.06
CA VAL A 305 22.39 19.69 -1.14
C VAL A 305 23.68 18.89 -0.98
N ASN A 306 24.29 18.91 0.19
CA ASN A 306 25.54 18.19 0.45
C ASN A 306 25.33 16.66 0.41
N ILE A 307 24.25 16.14 0.97
CA ILE A 307 23.89 14.72 0.91
C ILE A 307 23.70 14.27 -0.55
N ALA A 308 22.94 15.04 -1.33
CA ALA A 308 22.74 14.74 -2.75
C ALA A 308 24.06 14.72 -3.54
N LYS A 309 24.98 15.66 -3.28
CA LYS A 309 26.34 15.65 -3.86
C LYS A 309 27.11 14.40 -3.45
N THR A 310 27.08 14.05 -2.17
CA THR A 310 27.82 12.90 -1.63
C THR A 310 27.35 11.57 -2.23
N TYR A 311 26.05 11.41 -2.52
CA TYR A 311 25.54 10.24 -3.26
C TYR A 311 26.23 10.11 -4.64
N ARG A 312 26.32 11.20 -5.40
CA ARG A 312 27.00 11.23 -6.71
C ARG A 312 28.50 10.99 -6.57
N GLU A 313 29.16 11.60 -5.58
CA GLU A 313 30.59 11.43 -5.32
C GLU A 313 30.96 9.98 -4.97
N LYS A 314 30.11 9.30 -4.19
CA LYS A 314 30.28 7.90 -3.79
C LYS A 314 29.83 6.90 -4.85
N ASN A 315 29.24 7.38 -5.95
CA ASN A 315 28.60 6.57 -6.98
C ASN A 315 27.60 5.58 -6.36
N ILE A 316 26.72 6.10 -5.49
CA ILE A 316 25.59 5.35 -4.95
C ILE A 316 24.35 5.88 -5.67
N PRO A 317 23.57 5.02 -6.35
CA PRO A 317 22.40 5.47 -7.08
C PRO A 317 21.34 6.13 -6.17
N LEU A 318 20.74 7.22 -6.65
CA LEU A 318 19.68 7.94 -5.96
C LEU A 318 18.88 8.81 -6.95
N ASP A 319 17.55 8.71 -6.92
CA ASP A 319 16.64 9.53 -7.74
C ASP A 319 16.09 10.72 -6.97
N THR A 320 15.66 10.53 -5.71
CA THR A 320 14.78 11.50 -5.05
C THR A 320 15.31 11.98 -3.70
N MET A 321 15.31 13.30 -3.51
CA MET A 321 15.47 13.93 -2.19
C MET A 321 14.12 14.46 -1.70
N HIS A 322 13.83 14.24 -0.42
CA HIS A 322 12.62 14.76 0.23
C HIS A 322 12.94 16.02 1.05
N PHE A 323 12.06 17.01 0.92
CA PHE A 323 12.00 18.20 1.76
C PHE A 323 10.93 17.98 2.81
N ASP A 324 11.37 17.68 4.02
CA ASP A 324 10.53 17.57 5.22
C ASP A 324 10.05 18.96 5.67
N ILE A 325 9.20 19.01 6.71
CA ILE A 325 8.29 20.12 7.01
C ILE A 325 8.97 21.47 7.25
N ASP A 326 10.27 21.44 7.58
CA ASP A 326 11.12 22.61 7.81
C ASP A 326 11.33 23.52 6.59
N TYR A 327 10.99 23.07 5.37
CA TYR A 327 11.11 23.92 4.17
C TYR A 327 10.10 25.08 4.13
N MET A 328 9.00 24.99 4.89
CA MET A 328 7.92 25.98 4.93
C MET A 328 8.28 27.19 5.82
N ASP A 329 7.62 28.33 5.63
CA ASP A 329 7.77 29.51 6.50
C ASP A 329 6.95 29.36 7.80
N GLY A 330 7.62 28.90 8.86
CA GLY A 330 7.00 28.66 10.17
C GLY A 330 5.90 27.61 10.08
N TYR A 331 6.15 26.55 9.31
CA TYR A 331 5.27 25.40 9.07
C TYR A 331 3.92 25.76 8.42
N ARG A 332 3.84 26.90 7.73
CA ARG A 332 2.64 27.28 6.97
C ARG A 332 2.63 26.55 5.63
N VAL A 333 1.61 25.74 5.39
CA VAL A 333 1.37 25.07 4.10
C VAL A 333 1.39 26.05 2.93
N PHE A 334 1.69 25.61 1.71
CA PHE A 334 1.76 26.52 0.54
C PHE A 334 2.60 27.79 0.78
N THR A 335 3.73 27.63 1.47
CA THR A 335 4.78 28.64 1.57
C THR A 335 6.14 28.00 1.30
N TRP A 336 7.15 28.83 1.10
CA TRP A 336 8.49 28.36 0.83
C TRP A 336 9.53 29.27 1.49
N ASN A 337 10.41 28.69 2.31
CA ASN A 337 11.54 29.43 2.86
C ASN A 337 12.65 29.61 1.80
N GLU A 338 13.12 30.85 1.64
CA GLU A 338 14.07 31.21 0.57
C GLU A 338 15.37 30.38 0.57
N GLN A 339 15.89 29.95 1.71
CA GLN A 339 17.11 29.12 1.74
C GLN A 339 16.86 27.75 1.11
N TYR A 340 15.74 27.10 1.47
CA TYR A 340 15.34 25.83 0.88
C TYR A 340 14.98 25.98 -0.59
N LYS A 341 14.49 27.14 -1.02
CA LYS A 341 14.22 27.43 -2.44
C LYS A 341 15.50 27.41 -3.26
N GLN A 342 16.56 28.00 -2.72
CA GLN A 342 17.87 27.95 -3.34
C GLN A 342 18.48 26.55 -3.27
N ALA A 343 18.24 25.80 -2.19
CA ALA A 343 18.65 24.41 -2.09
C ALA A 343 17.99 23.54 -3.16
N LEU A 344 16.68 23.69 -3.39
CA LEU A 344 15.95 23.01 -4.46
C LEU A 344 16.55 23.35 -5.83
N LYS A 345 16.82 24.62 -6.12
CA LYS A 345 17.47 25.03 -7.38
C LYS A 345 18.84 24.39 -7.56
N GLN A 346 19.64 24.31 -6.50
CA GLN A 346 20.93 23.63 -6.53
C GLN A 346 20.76 22.13 -6.76
N LEU A 347 19.83 21.49 -6.06
CA LEU A 347 19.48 20.07 -6.22
C LEU A 347 19.10 19.76 -7.66
N LYS A 348 18.15 20.51 -8.22
CA LYS A 348 17.64 20.31 -9.60
C LYS A 348 18.68 20.64 -10.68
N SER A 349 19.77 21.35 -10.35
CA SER A 349 20.88 21.55 -11.28
C SER A 349 21.83 20.35 -11.35
N MET A 350 21.74 19.41 -10.41
CA MET A 350 22.47 18.15 -10.45
C MET A 350 21.72 17.11 -11.30
N PRO A 351 22.42 16.28 -12.11
CA PRO A 351 21.77 15.33 -13.00
C PRO A 351 20.89 14.30 -12.26
N GLY A 352 19.67 14.12 -12.76
CA GLY A 352 18.79 13.02 -12.39
C GLY A 352 18.08 13.15 -11.04
N PHE A 353 18.13 14.30 -10.39
CA PHE A 353 17.44 14.49 -9.11
C PHE A 353 15.99 14.93 -9.28
N HIS A 354 15.11 14.20 -8.60
CA HIS A 354 13.74 14.56 -8.31
C HIS A 354 13.62 15.08 -6.88
N ALA A 355 12.61 15.92 -6.66
CA ALA A 355 12.34 16.51 -5.36
C ALA A 355 10.88 16.28 -4.95
N ILE A 356 10.68 15.82 -3.72
CA ILE A 356 9.37 15.69 -3.11
C ILE A 356 9.31 16.62 -1.91
N ALA A 357 8.18 17.29 -1.71
CA ALA A 357 7.95 18.11 -0.52
C ALA A 357 6.73 17.59 0.25
N ILE A 358 6.86 17.56 1.57
CA ILE A 358 5.75 17.28 2.49
C ILE A 358 4.72 18.42 2.43
N ASN A 359 3.44 18.13 2.61
CA ASN A 359 2.40 19.13 2.73
C ASN A 359 1.24 18.62 3.59
N ASP A 360 1.34 18.87 4.89
CA ASP A 360 0.34 18.52 5.90
C ASP A 360 -1.02 19.20 5.62
N PRO A 361 -2.13 18.65 6.14
CA PRO A 361 -3.46 19.20 5.91
C PRO A 361 -3.78 20.43 6.77
N ALA A 362 -2.96 20.78 7.77
CA ALA A 362 -3.31 21.80 8.76
C ALA A 362 -2.89 23.21 8.35
N VAL A 363 -3.85 24.15 8.39
CA VAL A 363 -3.63 25.56 8.02
C VAL A 363 -3.49 26.41 9.28
N LYS A 364 -2.31 27.00 9.49
CA LYS A 364 -2.04 27.88 10.65
C LYS A 364 -3.14 28.92 10.83
N GLN A 365 -3.65 29.05 12.05
CA GLN A 365 -4.53 30.14 12.46
C GLN A 365 -3.73 31.44 12.56
N ASP A 366 -3.80 32.25 11.50
CA ASP A 366 -3.13 33.54 11.42
C ASP A 366 -3.96 34.48 10.53
N GLU A 367 -4.53 35.52 11.12
CA GLU A 367 -5.38 36.50 10.43
C GLU A 367 -4.65 37.25 9.30
N ASN A 368 -3.32 37.19 9.23
CA ASN A 368 -2.53 37.78 8.14
C ASN A 368 -2.10 36.77 7.08
N TYR A 369 -2.41 35.48 7.26
CA TYR A 369 -1.99 34.42 6.37
C TYR A 369 -3.10 34.09 5.36
N ARG A 370 -2.73 34.12 4.07
CA ARG A 370 -3.67 34.05 2.94
C ARG A 370 -4.57 32.82 3.01
N MET A 371 -4.03 31.63 3.26
CA MET A 371 -4.83 30.40 3.26
C MET A 371 -5.88 30.41 4.38
N TYR A 372 -5.52 30.92 5.56
CA TYR A 372 -6.46 31.05 6.66
C TYR A 372 -7.56 32.09 6.37
N GLN A 373 -7.20 33.23 5.77
CA GLN A 373 -8.17 34.24 5.34
C GLN A 373 -9.16 33.69 4.29
N GLU A 374 -8.64 32.97 3.28
CA GLU A 374 -9.45 32.38 2.22
C GLU A 374 -10.40 31.31 2.75
N GLY A 375 -9.89 30.34 3.53
CA GLY A 375 -10.75 29.28 4.05
C GLY A 375 -11.77 29.79 5.06
N THR A 376 -11.43 30.81 5.88
CA THR A 376 -12.40 31.43 6.80
C THR A 376 -13.48 32.20 6.05
N LYS A 377 -13.11 32.96 5.01
CA LYS A 377 -14.05 33.72 4.18
C LYS A 377 -15.05 32.83 3.46
N ASN A 378 -14.63 31.64 3.03
CA ASN A 378 -15.44 30.73 2.21
C ASN A 378 -15.99 29.53 2.99
N ASP A 379 -15.83 29.49 4.32
CA ASP A 379 -16.35 28.42 5.18
C ASP A 379 -15.77 27.03 4.87
N TYR A 380 -14.46 26.94 4.69
CA TYR A 380 -13.75 25.72 4.25
C TYR A 380 -13.27 24.82 5.39
N TRP A 381 -13.56 25.16 6.64
CA TRP A 381 -13.03 24.43 7.80
C TRP A 381 -13.98 23.33 8.29
N ALA A 382 -13.41 22.26 8.85
CA ALA A 382 -14.10 21.38 9.77
C ALA A 382 -14.65 22.21 10.95
N LYS A 383 -15.77 21.79 11.55
CA LYS A 383 -16.48 22.58 12.56
C LYS A 383 -16.74 21.80 13.83
N ASN A 384 -16.63 22.48 14.97
CA ASN A 384 -17.12 21.99 16.24
C ASN A 384 -18.65 21.80 16.20
N ALA A 385 -19.20 21.05 17.16
CA ALA A 385 -20.64 20.82 17.28
C ALA A 385 -21.50 22.11 17.34
N ASP A 386 -20.94 23.22 17.83
CA ASP A 386 -21.61 24.53 17.89
C ASP A 386 -21.57 25.34 16.58
N GLY A 387 -20.91 24.80 15.54
CA GLY A 387 -20.77 25.40 14.21
C GLY A 387 -19.58 26.34 14.05
N THR A 388 -18.77 26.54 15.09
CA THR A 388 -17.50 27.29 14.98
C THR A 388 -16.42 26.44 14.29
N PRO A 389 -15.45 27.03 13.57
CA PRO A 389 -14.31 26.27 13.02
C PRO A 389 -13.57 25.50 14.11
N PHE A 390 -13.24 24.23 13.83
CA PHE A 390 -12.36 23.44 14.69
C PHE A 390 -10.93 23.98 14.58
N ILE A 391 -10.31 24.25 15.73
CA ILE A 391 -8.92 24.68 15.84
C ILE A 391 -8.17 23.67 16.71
N GLY A 392 -7.10 23.09 16.15
CA GLY A 392 -6.24 22.11 16.81
C GLY A 392 -4.77 22.52 16.78
N PRO A 393 -3.99 22.28 17.85
CA PRO A 393 -2.55 22.52 17.84
C PRO A 393 -1.84 21.42 17.03
N VAL A 394 -0.92 21.83 16.15
CA VAL A 394 -0.01 20.97 15.37
C VAL A 394 1.32 21.71 15.12
N TRP A 395 2.10 21.32 14.11
CA TRP A 395 3.39 21.94 13.73
C TRP A 395 3.38 23.48 13.66
N PRO A 396 2.49 24.13 12.90
CA PRO A 396 2.41 25.59 12.89
C PRO A 396 1.81 26.23 14.15
N GLY A 397 1.43 25.46 15.17
CA GLY A 397 0.66 25.90 16.34
C GLY A 397 -0.84 25.70 16.13
N ASP A 398 -1.66 26.59 16.69
CA ASP A 398 -3.12 26.57 16.50
C ASP A 398 -3.45 26.65 15.01
N SER A 399 -4.25 25.69 14.52
CA SER A 399 -4.51 25.49 13.08
C SER A 399 -5.94 25.07 12.81
N ALA A 400 -6.47 25.53 11.68
CA ALA A 400 -7.74 25.08 11.12
C ALA A 400 -7.52 23.90 10.17
N PHE A 401 -8.49 23.00 10.11
CA PHE A 401 -8.45 21.79 9.29
C PHE A 401 -9.42 21.94 8.11
N PRO A 402 -8.97 21.82 6.85
CA PRO A 402 -9.82 21.83 5.68
C PRO A 402 -10.89 20.73 5.73
N ASP A 403 -12.10 21.10 5.36
CA ASP A 403 -13.19 20.16 5.16
C ASP A 403 -13.12 19.56 3.75
N PHE A 404 -12.23 18.57 3.60
CA PHE A 404 -12.04 17.87 2.33
C PHE A 404 -13.26 17.11 1.84
N SER A 405 -14.34 17.00 2.63
CA SER A 405 -15.57 16.37 2.17
C SER A 405 -16.26 17.20 1.07
N LYS A 406 -15.98 18.51 1.03
CA LYS A 406 -16.48 19.45 0.03
C LYS A 406 -15.58 19.49 -1.19
N GLN A 407 -16.17 19.36 -2.39
CA GLN A 407 -15.41 19.39 -3.65
C GLN A 407 -14.66 20.71 -3.82
N GLU A 408 -15.29 21.83 -3.50
CA GLU A 408 -14.69 23.17 -3.60
C GLU A 408 -13.47 23.36 -2.68
N VAL A 409 -13.37 22.60 -1.58
CA VAL A 409 -12.18 22.61 -0.70
C VAL A 409 -11.06 21.78 -1.33
N ARG A 410 -11.38 20.62 -1.92
CA ARG A 410 -10.41 19.83 -2.68
C ARG A 410 -9.85 20.61 -3.88
N ASP A 411 -10.72 21.30 -4.62
CA ASP A 411 -10.31 22.16 -5.75
C ASP A 411 -9.43 23.32 -5.27
N TRP A 412 -9.78 23.96 -4.14
CA TRP A 412 -8.97 25.01 -3.53
C TRP A 412 -7.60 24.48 -3.10
N TRP A 413 -7.55 23.31 -2.47
CA TRP A 413 -6.28 22.68 -2.07
C TRP A 413 -5.40 22.37 -3.28
N ALA A 414 -5.98 21.74 -4.30
CA ALA A 414 -5.31 21.39 -5.55
C ALA A 414 -4.71 22.62 -6.24
N LYS A 415 -5.50 23.70 -6.35
CA LYS A 415 -5.05 24.96 -6.95
C LYS A 415 -3.82 25.55 -6.28
N ASN A 416 -3.73 25.49 -4.95
CA ASN A 416 -2.64 26.13 -4.19
C ASN A 416 -1.33 25.33 -4.22
N GLN A 417 -1.34 24.09 -4.73
CA GLN A 417 -0.11 23.32 -4.97
C GLN A 417 0.79 23.95 -6.05
N ASP A 418 0.29 24.93 -6.82
CA ASP A 418 1.10 25.76 -7.71
C ASP A 418 2.33 26.36 -7.00
N THR A 419 2.22 26.63 -5.70
CA THR A 419 3.31 27.14 -4.86
C THR A 419 4.50 26.19 -4.85
N LEU A 420 4.28 24.87 -4.87
CA LEU A 420 5.35 23.87 -4.86
C LEU A 420 5.75 23.49 -6.30
N PHE A 421 4.76 23.27 -7.17
CA PHE A 421 5.03 22.84 -8.55
C PHE A 421 5.76 23.90 -9.39
N ASN A 422 5.46 25.19 -9.20
CA ASN A 422 6.16 26.28 -9.91
C ASN A 422 7.64 26.38 -9.52
N GLU A 423 8.03 25.88 -8.35
CA GLU A 423 9.42 25.85 -7.89
C GLU A 423 10.20 24.62 -8.39
N GLY A 424 9.50 23.63 -8.97
CA GLY A 424 10.11 22.44 -9.55
C GLY A 424 10.05 21.19 -8.66
N ILE A 425 9.15 21.15 -7.66
CA ILE A 425 8.82 19.91 -6.95
C ILE A 425 8.17 18.91 -7.90
N ASP A 426 8.59 17.65 -7.85
CA ASP A 426 8.18 16.55 -8.74
C ASP A 426 7.06 15.68 -8.17
N GLY A 427 6.97 15.55 -6.84
CA GLY A 427 5.94 14.79 -6.14
C GLY A 427 5.55 15.42 -4.80
N ILE A 428 4.41 15.02 -4.23
CA ILE A 428 3.91 15.55 -2.95
C ILE A 428 3.83 14.43 -1.92
N TRP A 429 4.20 14.73 -0.67
CA TRP A 429 4.02 13.84 0.47
C TRP A 429 2.96 14.42 1.42
N ASN A 430 1.79 13.78 1.50
CA ASN A 430 0.75 14.11 2.47
C ASN A 430 1.05 13.38 3.79
N ASP A 431 1.30 14.13 4.86
CA ASP A 431 1.57 13.60 6.19
C ASP A 431 0.56 14.14 7.21
N MET A 432 0.51 13.55 8.40
CA MET A 432 -0.34 14.00 9.52
C MET A 432 -1.85 13.96 9.23
N ASN A 433 -2.27 13.18 8.24
CA ASN A 433 -3.59 13.25 7.62
C ASN A 433 -4.60 12.20 8.10
N GLU A 434 -4.34 11.56 9.23
CA GLU A 434 -5.28 10.64 9.89
C GLU A 434 -6.66 11.22 10.27
N PRO A 435 -6.86 12.48 10.70
CA PRO A 435 -5.94 13.63 10.91
C PRO A 435 -5.34 13.73 12.31
N ALA A 436 -4.06 14.08 12.37
CA ALA A 436 -3.31 14.26 13.61
C ALA A 436 -3.53 15.64 14.26
N VAL A 437 -3.66 15.65 15.59
CA VAL A 437 -3.79 16.84 16.44
C VAL A 437 -2.96 16.64 17.70
N PHE A 438 -2.05 17.56 18.03
CA PHE A 438 -1.13 17.46 19.19
C PHE A 438 -1.80 17.80 20.52
N ARG A 439 -2.85 17.04 20.83
CA ARG A 439 -3.51 17.05 22.13
C ARG A 439 -3.16 15.76 22.86
N ASP A 440 -2.16 15.86 23.73
CA ASP A 440 -1.73 14.78 24.63
C ASP A 440 -2.73 14.64 25.79
N ASP A 441 -3.97 14.30 25.46
CA ASP A 441 -4.98 13.90 26.44
C ASP A 441 -5.66 12.60 26.02
N ASP A 442 -6.03 11.80 27.02
CA ASP A 442 -6.67 10.49 26.84
C ASP A 442 -8.00 10.58 26.06
N ARG A 443 -8.54 11.79 25.84
CA ARG A 443 -9.85 12.03 25.24
C ARG A 443 -9.83 12.30 23.74
N HIS A 444 -8.67 12.42 23.13
CA HIS A 444 -8.57 12.74 21.71
C HIS A 444 -7.66 11.78 20.93
N ALA A 445 -6.83 10.96 21.59
CA ALA A 445 -5.89 10.02 20.96
C ALA A 445 -5.19 10.63 19.72
N HIS A 446 -4.66 11.83 19.88
CA HIS A 446 -4.01 12.59 18.81
C HIS A 446 -4.88 12.91 17.58
N THR A 447 -6.21 13.05 17.72
CA THR A 447 -7.11 13.49 16.63
C THR A 447 -8.15 14.54 17.10
N MET A 448 -9.03 14.98 16.19
CA MET A 448 -10.10 15.94 16.50
C MET A 448 -11.29 15.28 17.26
N PRO A 449 -12.09 16.04 18.04
CA PRO A 449 -13.27 15.52 18.73
C PRO A 449 -14.22 14.77 17.80
N LEU A 450 -14.86 13.71 18.30
CA LEU A 450 -15.78 12.88 17.52
C LEU A 450 -17.09 13.60 17.14
N ASP A 451 -17.44 14.66 17.85
CA ASP A 451 -18.57 15.55 17.55
C ASP A 451 -18.20 16.74 16.64
N THR A 452 -16.95 16.80 16.17
CA THR A 452 -16.57 17.62 15.02
C THR A 452 -17.35 17.12 13.80
N TYR A 453 -17.76 18.03 12.92
CA TYR A 453 -18.45 17.69 11.69
C TYR A 453 -17.86 18.40 10.47
N PHE A 454 -18.16 17.80 9.32
CA PHE A 454 -17.77 18.16 7.98
C PHE A 454 -19.01 18.34 7.11
N GLY A 455 -18.85 18.92 5.92
CA GLY A 455 -19.93 19.19 4.99
C GLY A 455 -20.70 20.47 5.33
N THR A 456 -21.91 20.58 4.78
CA THR A 456 -22.79 21.74 4.96
C THR A 456 -23.73 21.54 6.15
N GLU A 457 -24.34 22.61 6.67
CA GLU A 457 -25.30 22.53 7.78
C GLU A 457 -26.47 21.57 7.50
N ASP A 458 -26.92 21.51 6.24
CA ASP A 458 -28.03 20.63 5.80
C ASP A 458 -27.58 19.18 5.57
N ASN A 459 -26.27 18.91 5.51
CA ASN A 459 -25.69 17.60 5.25
C ASN A 459 -24.39 17.39 6.05
N LYS A 460 -24.49 17.50 7.38
CA LYS A 460 -23.37 17.29 8.29
C LYS A 460 -22.92 15.83 8.25
N ILE A 461 -21.62 15.64 8.11
CA ILE A 461 -20.95 14.34 8.22
C ILE A 461 -20.12 14.40 9.50
N MET A 462 -20.43 13.54 10.47
CA MET A 462 -19.71 13.55 11.75
C MET A 462 -18.30 12.98 11.56
N HIS A 463 -17.36 13.41 12.41
CA HIS A 463 -16.00 12.89 12.42
C HIS A 463 -15.97 11.37 12.61
N THR A 464 -16.89 10.81 13.40
CA THR A 464 -17.07 9.34 13.54
C THR A 464 -17.30 8.59 12.22
N GLU A 465 -17.90 9.23 11.22
CA GLU A 465 -18.13 8.68 9.89
C GLU A 465 -17.02 9.05 8.90
N TYR A 466 -16.48 10.26 9.01
CA TYR A 466 -15.57 10.84 8.01
C TYR A 466 -14.08 10.65 8.31
N HIS A 467 -13.71 10.35 9.56
CA HIS A 467 -12.32 10.27 10.01
C HIS A 467 -11.43 9.45 9.06
N ASN A 468 -11.80 8.19 8.80
CA ASN A 468 -11.00 7.32 7.94
C ASN A 468 -10.98 7.77 6.45
N LEU A 469 -11.83 8.72 6.05
CA LEU A 469 -11.86 9.28 4.69
C LEU A 469 -11.10 10.60 4.57
N TYR A 470 -10.58 11.16 5.66
CA TYR A 470 -9.94 12.46 5.63
C TYR A 470 -8.69 12.46 4.73
N GLY A 471 -7.73 11.55 4.98
CA GLY A 471 -6.56 11.38 4.12
C GLY A 471 -6.88 10.89 2.70
N HIS A 472 -7.96 10.11 2.54
CA HIS A 472 -8.44 9.67 1.22
C HIS A 472 -8.83 10.85 0.32
N ASP A 473 -9.64 11.78 0.83
CA ASP A 473 -10.11 12.94 0.08
C ASP A 473 -8.99 13.99 -0.10
N GLU A 474 -8.02 14.06 0.82
CA GLU A 474 -6.81 14.86 0.63
C GLU A 474 -5.91 14.28 -0.49
N ALA A 475 -5.74 12.96 -0.54
CA ALA A 475 -4.97 12.30 -1.58
C ALA A 475 -5.59 12.51 -2.97
N ASP A 476 -6.94 12.48 -3.09
CA ASP A 476 -7.65 12.90 -4.31
C ASP A 476 -7.31 14.36 -4.67
N ALA A 477 -7.47 15.29 -3.72
CA ALA A 477 -7.17 16.71 -3.95
C ALA A 477 -5.73 16.93 -4.44
N THR A 478 -4.76 16.29 -3.79
CA THR A 478 -3.35 16.35 -4.18
C THR A 478 -3.10 15.73 -5.55
N TYR A 479 -3.76 14.60 -5.88
CA TYR A 479 -3.65 13.98 -7.19
C TYR A 479 -4.24 14.87 -8.30
N GLN A 480 -5.41 15.50 -8.07
CA GLN A 480 -6.00 16.45 -9.03
C GLN A 480 -5.12 17.67 -9.27
N ALA A 481 -4.31 18.07 -8.29
CA ALA A 481 -3.35 19.15 -8.44
C ALA A 481 -2.33 18.90 -9.57
N PHE A 482 -1.94 17.64 -9.81
CA PHE A 482 -1.08 17.30 -10.95
C PHE A 482 -1.81 17.48 -12.27
N LYS A 483 -3.11 17.19 -12.33
CA LYS A 483 -3.90 17.43 -13.55
C LYS A 483 -4.00 18.92 -13.87
N GLU A 484 -4.10 19.75 -12.84
CA GLU A 484 -4.16 21.20 -12.99
C GLU A 484 -2.80 21.81 -13.37
N HIS A 485 -1.73 21.46 -12.64
CA HIS A 485 -0.45 22.16 -12.73
C HIS A 485 0.63 21.44 -13.54
N LYS A 486 0.48 20.13 -13.76
CA LYS A 486 1.42 19.28 -14.52
C LYS A 486 0.68 18.32 -15.47
N PRO A 487 -0.21 18.84 -16.35
CA PRO A 487 -1.01 18.00 -17.23
C PRO A 487 -0.13 17.11 -18.11
N GLY A 488 -0.53 15.85 -18.26
CA GLY A 488 0.19 14.87 -19.07
C GLY A 488 1.39 14.23 -18.36
N THR A 489 1.71 14.60 -17.13
CA THR A 489 2.72 13.89 -16.31
C THR A 489 2.06 12.86 -15.40
N ARG A 490 2.83 11.83 -15.01
CA ARG A 490 2.37 10.84 -14.02
C ARG A 490 2.48 11.42 -12.61
N PRO A 491 1.37 11.50 -11.85
CA PRO A 491 1.41 11.98 -10.48
C PRO A 491 2.23 11.05 -9.58
N PHE A 492 2.92 11.64 -8.61
CA PHE A 492 3.46 10.90 -7.46
C PHE A 492 2.99 11.57 -6.18
N VAL A 493 2.08 10.89 -5.48
CA VAL A 493 1.62 11.25 -4.15
C VAL A 493 2.08 10.15 -3.19
N LEU A 494 2.78 10.54 -2.14
CA LEU A 494 3.06 9.67 -0.99
C LEU A 494 2.10 10.07 0.12
N THR A 495 1.50 9.11 0.82
CA THR A 495 0.65 9.43 1.98
C THR A 495 0.89 8.47 3.14
N ARG A 496 0.58 8.94 4.36
CA ARG A 496 0.58 8.13 5.59
C ARG A 496 -0.78 7.49 5.84
N ASP A 497 -1.85 8.22 5.56
CA ASP A 497 -3.22 7.76 5.72
C ASP A 497 -3.86 7.31 4.40
N MET A 498 -4.50 6.13 4.42
CA MET A 498 -5.40 5.65 3.39
C MET A 498 -6.73 5.09 3.93
N TYR A 499 -7.77 5.20 3.09
CA TYR A 499 -8.93 4.31 3.09
C TYR A 499 -8.85 3.35 1.89
N ALA A 500 -9.71 2.33 1.88
CA ALA A 500 -9.94 1.54 0.67
C ALA A 500 -10.19 2.43 -0.56
N GLY A 501 -9.44 2.23 -1.64
CA GLY A 501 -9.53 3.02 -2.87
C GLY A 501 -8.50 4.14 -2.99
N THR A 502 -7.75 4.49 -1.94
CA THR A 502 -6.70 5.52 -2.05
C THR A 502 -5.55 5.11 -2.99
N GLN A 503 -5.34 3.80 -3.22
CA GLN A 503 -4.28 3.28 -4.10
C GLN A 503 -4.34 3.81 -5.54
N ARG A 504 -5.49 4.32 -5.97
CA ARG A 504 -5.66 4.97 -7.29
C ARG A 504 -4.79 6.21 -7.46
N TRP A 505 -4.41 6.83 -6.33
CA TRP A 505 -3.85 8.17 -6.31
C TRP A 505 -2.49 8.25 -5.61
N ALA A 506 -2.25 7.40 -4.61
CA ALA A 506 -1.07 7.53 -3.76
C ALA A 506 -0.36 6.20 -3.45
N ALA A 507 0.95 6.30 -3.26
CA ALA A 507 1.78 5.30 -2.60
C ALA A 507 1.66 5.43 -1.07
N LEU A 508 1.86 4.32 -0.35
CA LEU A 508 1.81 4.28 1.11
C LEU A 508 3.21 4.17 1.70
N TRP A 509 3.44 4.87 2.80
CA TRP A 509 4.52 4.54 3.73
C TRP A 509 3.95 4.20 5.12
N THR A 510 4.50 3.15 5.75
CA THR A 510 3.96 2.56 7.00
C THR A 510 4.36 3.32 8.28
N GLY A 511 4.34 4.64 8.21
CA GLY A 511 4.51 5.54 9.34
C GLY A 511 5.83 5.45 10.11
N ASP A 512 5.79 5.99 11.33
CA ASP A 512 6.95 6.27 12.20
C ASP A 512 7.46 5.00 12.91
N ASN A 513 8.00 4.06 12.12
CA ASN A 513 8.60 2.81 12.61
C ASN A 513 9.85 3.07 13.47
N VAL A 514 10.22 2.11 14.32
CA VAL A 514 11.39 2.24 15.22
C VAL A 514 12.62 1.53 14.66
N SER A 515 13.80 2.13 14.84
CA SER A 515 15.11 1.53 14.50
C SER A 515 15.47 0.32 15.37
N ASN A 516 14.75 -0.80 15.25
CA ASN A 516 15.01 -2.04 15.97
C ASN A 516 14.69 -3.31 15.13
N TRP A 517 15.14 -4.47 15.61
CA TRP A 517 14.92 -5.75 14.93
C TRP A 517 13.46 -6.19 14.87
N GLU A 518 12.64 -5.79 15.84
CA GLU A 518 11.20 -6.07 15.83
C GLU A 518 10.52 -5.40 14.62
N HIS A 519 10.86 -4.15 14.32
CA HIS A 519 10.31 -3.45 13.15
C HIS A 519 10.85 -3.95 11.83
N LEU A 520 12.14 -4.33 11.74
CA LEU A 520 12.64 -5.00 10.55
C LEU A 520 11.89 -6.32 10.28
N GLN A 521 11.58 -7.08 11.34
CA GLN A 521 10.78 -8.30 11.20
C GLN A 521 9.33 -8.00 10.84
N MET A 522 8.70 -7.04 11.53
CA MET A 522 7.29 -6.64 11.36
C MET A 522 7.01 -6.00 9.99
N SER A 523 7.98 -5.29 9.39
CA SER A 523 7.76 -4.61 8.12
C SER A 523 7.48 -5.58 6.96
N LEU A 524 7.95 -6.83 7.05
CA LEU A 524 7.70 -7.84 6.03
C LEU A 524 6.23 -8.25 5.95
N PRO A 525 5.60 -8.84 7.00
CA PRO A 525 4.19 -9.20 6.97
C PRO A 525 3.26 -7.99 6.84
N MET A 526 3.66 -6.82 7.34
CA MET A 526 2.90 -5.58 7.18
C MET A 526 2.82 -5.16 5.71
N ASN A 527 3.96 -5.01 5.01
CA ASN A 527 3.96 -4.63 3.60
C ASN A 527 3.28 -5.69 2.71
N MET A 528 3.45 -6.97 3.02
CA MET A 528 2.76 -8.06 2.31
C MET A 528 1.23 -7.92 2.43
N ASN A 529 0.72 -7.65 3.64
CA ASN A 529 -0.72 -7.50 3.87
C ASN A 529 -1.31 -6.21 3.28
N VAL A 530 -0.54 -5.12 3.28
CA VAL A 530 -0.90 -3.89 2.54
C VAL A 530 -1.01 -4.19 1.04
N GLY A 531 -0.04 -4.90 0.46
CA GLY A 531 -0.07 -5.34 -0.93
C GLY A 531 -1.28 -6.25 -1.24
N MET A 532 -1.57 -7.20 -0.35
CA MET A 532 -2.76 -8.08 -0.43
C MET A 532 -4.08 -7.31 -0.31
N SER A 533 -4.03 -6.04 0.10
CA SER A 533 -5.18 -5.14 0.22
C SER A 533 -5.29 -4.13 -0.94
N GLY A 534 -4.63 -4.42 -2.07
CA GLY A 534 -4.69 -3.63 -3.31
C GLY A 534 -3.72 -2.45 -3.38
N VAL A 535 -2.87 -2.24 -2.37
CA VAL A 535 -1.89 -1.15 -2.35
C VAL A 535 -0.50 -1.71 -2.69
N ALA A 536 -0.22 -1.85 -3.99
CA ALA A 536 1.05 -2.43 -4.44
C ALA A 536 2.28 -1.54 -4.19
N PHE A 537 2.09 -0.22 -4.11
CA PHE A 537 3.16 0.75 -3.93
C PHE A 537 3.34 1.14 -2.44
N VAL A 538 3.85 0.21 -1.64
CA VAL A 538 4.06 0.36 -0.18
C VAL A 538 5.53 0.18 0.21
N GLY A 539 5.96 0.83 1.29
CA GLY A 539 7.24 0.57 1.96
C GLY A 539 7.32 1.18 3.37
N ASN A 540 8.32 0.77 4.14
CA ASN A 540 8.62 1.35 5.45
C ASN A 540 9.87 2.23 5.36
N ASP A 541 10.14 3.04 6.39
CA ASP A 541 11.42 3.76 6.44
C ASP A 541 12.57 2.81 6.70
N ILE A 542 13.53 2.82 5.77
CA ILE A 542 14.70 1.94 5.80
C ILE A 542 15.64 2.42 6.90
N GLY A 543 15.91 1.53 7.87
CA GLY A 543 16.69 1.81 9.06
C GLY A 543 15.85 2.21 10.28
N GLY A 544 14.57 2.53 10.09
CA GLY A 544 13.66 3.01 11.12
C GLY A 544 13.63 4.54 11.24
N PHE A 545 12.45 5.10 11.53
CA PHE A 545 12.25 6.52 11.75
C PHE A 545 12.74 6.98 13.13
N ALA A 546 12.15 6.40 14.18
CA ALA A 546 12.49 6.70 15.55
C ALA A 546 13.77 5.95 16.00
N ALA A 547 14.45 6.47 17.00
CA ALA A 547 15.75 5.97 17.48
C ALA A 547 16.84 5.95 16.39
N ARG A 548 17.90 5.14 16.58
CA ARG A 548 19.00 4.96 15.60
C ARG A 548 19.42 3.49 15.52
N PRO A 549 19.63 2.94 14.31
CA PRO A 549 20.10 1.57 14.17
C PRO A 549 21.60 1.47 14.48
N ASP A 550 22.06 0.27 14.85
CA ASP A 550 23.49 -0.05 14.77
C ASP A 550 23.87 -0.45 13.33
N ALA A 551 25.17 -0.60 13.07
CA ALA A 551 25.69 -0.92 11.73
C ALA A 551 25.14 -2.25 11.17
N GLU A 552 24.93 -3.25 12.02
CA GLU A 552 24.38 -4.55 11.62
C GLU A 552 22.91 -4.41 11.21
N LEU A 553 22.11 -3.75 12.05
CA LEU A 553 20.69 -3.54 11.78
C LEU A 553 20.49 -2.73 10.49
N PHE A 554 21.23 -1.64 10.29
CA PHE A 554 21.10 -0.84 9.06
C PHE A 554 21.52 -1.64 7.82
N ALA A 555 22.59 -2.44 7.90
CA ALA A 555 23.02 -3.30 6.80
C ALA A 555 21.97 -4.37 6.44
N ARG A 556 21.28 -4.97 7.42
CA ARG A 556 20.17 -5.90 7.15
C ARG A 556 18.92 -5.18 6.65
N TRP A 557 18.69 -3.96 7.09
CA TRP A 557 17.55 -3.19 6.63
C TRP A 557 17.72 -2.73 5.19
N ILE A 558 18.92 -2.31 4.76
CA ILE A 558 19.16 -1.92 3.37
C ILE A 558 19.15 -3.12 2.42
N GLU A 559 19.55 -4.31 2.90
CA GLU A 559 19.39 -5.59 2.19
C GLU A 559 17.93 -5.79 1.77
N VAL A 560 16.96 -5.61 2.68
CA VAL A 560 15.52 -5.69 2.38
C VAL A 560 15.02 -4.45 1.65
N GLY A 561 15.46 -3.27 2.09
CA GLY A 561 15.00 -1.96 1.66
C GLY A 561 15.14 -1.73 0.16
N ALA A 562 16.17 -2.30 -0.46
CA ALA A 562 16.37 -2.25 -1.90
C ALA A 562 15.28 -3.00 -2.69
N PHE A 563 14.61 -3.98 -2.07
CA PHE A 563 13.54 -4.81 -2.65
C PHE A 563 12.18 -4.55 -2.00
N LEU A 564 11.97 -3.36 -1.44
CA LEU A 564 10.64 -2.86 -1.12
C LEU A 564 10.02 -2.22 -2.38
N PRO A 565 8.69 -2.31 -2.59
CA PRO A 565 8.03 -1.60 -3.69
C PRO A 565 8.32 -0.09 -3.65
N PHE A 566 8.10 0.55 -2.50
CA PHE A 566 8.57 1.90 -2.20
C PHE A 566 9.85 1.84 -1.33
N SER A 567 10.95 2.42 -1.83
CA SER A 567 12.27 2.33 -1.19
C SER A 567 12.76 3.71 -0.75
N ARG A 568 12.60 4.01 0.54
CA ARG A 568 13.00 5.30 1.14
C ARG A 568 13.82 5.10 2.42
N ILE A 569 14.99 5.72 2.48
CA ILE A 569 15.71 5.94 3.73
C ILE A 569 15.15 7.22 4.36
N HIS A 570 14.65 7.14 5.60
CA HIS A 570 14.10 8.28 6.34
C HIS A 570 14.23 8.04 7.84
N TYR A 571 14.42 9.13 8.60
CA TYR A 571 14.67 9.09 10.04
C TYR A 571 14.43 10.45 10.71
N ASP A 572 14.09 10.42 12.00
CA ASP A 572 13.82 11.59 12.85
C ASP A 572 15.12 12.42 13.07
N SER A 573 14.93 13.65 13.52
CA SER A 573 15.92 14.69 13.75
C SER A 573 16.97 14.31 14.79
N ASP A 574 18.17 14.83 14.58
CA ASP A 574 19.26 14.71 15.57
C ASP A 574 19.01 15.54 16.83
N ALA A 575 17.92 16.32 16.87
CA ALA A 575 17.51 17.08 18.03
C ALA A 575 16.99 16.18 19.16
N LYS A 576 16.30 15.08 18.79
CA LYS A 576 15.75 14.10 19.73
C LYS A 576 16.58 12.84 19.86
N ALA A 577 17.53 12.60 18.95
CA ALA A 577 18.34 11.40 18.95
C ALA A 577 19.40 11.39 20.08
N GLU A 578 19.51 10.28 20.79
CA GLU A 578 20.60 10.05 21.75
C GLU A 578 21.98 10.03 21.06
N VAL A 579 22.01 9.51 19.83
CA VAL A 579 23.18 9.43 18.97
C VAL A 579 22.96 10.32 17.75
N LYS A 580 23.80 11.35 17.59
CA LYS A 580 23.78 12.25 16.43
C LYS A 580 24.49 11.61 15.24
N GLN A 581 23.83 10.63 14.65
CA GLN A 581 24.31 9.87 13.50
C GLN A 581 23.23 9.89 12.42
N GLY A 582 23.64 10.12 11.17
CA GLY A 582 22.76 10.00 10.01
C GLY A 582 22.43 8.55 9.67
N GLN A 583 21.53 8.34 8.73
CA GLN A 583 21.20 7.01 8.20
C GLN A 583 21.45 6.93 6.69
N GLU A 584 22.27 7.83 6.14
CA GLU A 584 22.76 7.68 4.77
C GLU A 584 23.67 6.45 4.66
N PRO A 585 23.81 5.83 3.47
CA PRO A 585 24.58 4.60 3.25
C PRO A 585 26.00 4.58 3.83
N TRP A 586 26.64 5.74 3.95
CA TRP A 586 28.00 5.90 4.45
C TRP A 586 28.11 6.19 5.95
N ALA A 587 26.98 6.32 6.67
CA ALA A 587 26.97 6.72 8.07
C ALA A 587 27.50 5.65 9.04
N PHE A 588 27.63 4.40 8.59
CA PHE A 588 27.99 3.23 9.42
C PHE A 588 29.36 2.62 9.06
N GLY A 589 30.18 3.35 8.31
CA GLY A 589 31.53 2.95 7.93
C GLY A 589 31.62 2.17 6.60
N PRO A 590 32.84 1.86 6.14
CA PRO A 590 33.08 1.39 4.76
C PRO A 590 32.46 0.05 4.40
N GLU A 591 32.27 -0.85 5.38
CA GLU A 591 31.63 -2.15 5.17
C GLU A 591 30.15 -1.97 4.82
N VAL A 592 29.41 -1.21 5.63
CA VAL A 592 27.98 -0.94 5.41
C VAL A 592 27.76 -0.05 4.18
N GLU A 593 28.67 0.87 3.88
CA GLU A 593 28.64 1.64 2.62
C GLU A 593 28.70 0.71 1.40
N LYS A 594 29.60 -0.28 1.42
CA LYS A 594 29.74 -1.28 0.35
C LYS A 594 28.50 -2.16 0.23
N ILE A 595 27.93 -2.59 1.36
CA ILE A 595 26.68 -3.40 1.40
C ILE A 595 25.53 -2.59 0.80
N SER A 596 25.34 -1.37 1.28
CA SER A 596 24.29 -0.47 0.81
C SER A 596 24.41 -0.24 -0.70
N LYS A 597 25.61 0.10 -1.18
CA LYS A 597 25.87 0.28 -2.60
C LYS A 597 25.53 -0.96 -3.42
N LYS A 598 25.94 -2.16 -2.99
CA LYS A 598 25.65 -3.43 -3.68
C LYS A 598 24.15 -3.60 -3.90
N TYR A 599 23.34 -3.48 -2.85
CA TYR A 599 21.89 -3.74 -2.95
C TYR A 599 21.13 -2.61 -3.65
N ILE A 600 21.56 -1.36 -3.44
CA ILE A 600 21.02 -0.23 -4.21
C ILE A 600 21.31 -0.42 -5.71
N GLU A 601 22.54 -0.77 -6.11
CA GLU A 601 22.86 -1.06 -7.51
C GLU A 601 22.00 -2.20 -8.09
N MET A 602 21.73 -3.25 -7.31
CA MET A 602 20.83 -4.34 -7.72
C MET A 602 19.42 -3.84 -8.02
N ARG A 603 18.86 -2.94 -7.19
CA ARG A 603 17.56 -2.31 -7.47
C ARG A 603 17.55 -1.63 -8.84
N TYR A 604 18.59 -0.86 -9.16
CA TYR A 604 18.71 -0.16 -10.45
C TYR A 604 18.91 -1.09 -11.64
N GLN A 605 19.62 -2.20 -11.45
CA GLN A 605 19.73 -3.25 -12.46
C GLN A 605 18.37 -3.91 -12.72
N LEU A 606 17.54 -4.07 -11.68
CA LEU A 606 16.21 -4.67 -11.74
C LEU A 606 15.10 -3.70 -12.16
N LEU A 607 15.38 -2.43 -12.46
CA LEU A 607 14.34 -1.48 -12.89
C LEU A 607 13.46 -1.99 -14.04
N PRO A 608 13.98 -2.67 -15.09
CA PRO A 608 13.11 -3.24 -16.13
C PRO A 608 12.12 -4.29 -15.61
N TYR A 609 12.54 -5.11 -14.64
CA TYR A 609 11.68 -6.09 -13.97
C TYR A 609 10.67 -5.40 -13.06
N LEU A 610 11.14 -4.55 -12.15
CA LEU A 610 10.30 -3.82 -11.20
C LEU A 610 9.25 -2.96 -11.90
N TYR A 611 9.60 -2.30 -13.00
CA TYR A 611 8.68 -1.48 -13.77
C TYR A 611 7.55 -2.31 -14.41
N ASN A 612 7.87 -3.50 -14.89
CA ASN A 612 6.89 -4.48 -15.36
C ASN A 612 5.97 -4.97 -14.23
N GLU A 613 6.51 -5.26 -13.04
CA GLU A 613 5.70 -5.64 -11.88
C GLU A 613 4.70 -4.54 -11.50
N PHE A 614 5.10 -3.26 -11.57
CA PHE A 614 4.21 -2.12 -11.38
C PHE A 614 3.20 -1.93 -12.51
N LYS A 615 3.56 -2.30 -13.75
CA LYS A 615 2.59 -2.32 -14.85
C LYS A 615 1.50 -3.36 -14.60
N GLU A 616 1.87 -4.55 -14.11
CA GLU A 616 0.91 -5.60 -13.77
C GLU A 616 0.07 -5.24 -12.53
N ALA A 617 0.65 -4.54 -11.55
CA ALA A 617 -0.08 -3.94 -10.45
C ALA A 617 -1.13 -2.93 -10.93
N ALA A 618 -0.79 -2.07 -11.91
CA ALA A 618 -1.74 -1.14 -12.52
C ALA A 618 -2.86 -1.84 -13.32
N ASP A 619 -2.60 -3.04 -13.85
CA ASP A 619 -3.59 -3.80 -14.62
C ASP A 619 -4.54 -4.64 -13.76
N SER A 620 -4.06 -5.15 -12.62
CA SER A 620 -4.73 -6.21 -11.85
C SER A 620 -4.71 -6.02 -10.33
N GLY A 621 -4.09 -4.96 -9.82
CA GLY A 621 -3.87 -4.78 -8.38
C GLY A 621 -2.83 -5.73 -7.76
N LYS A 622 -2.13 -6.54 -8.58
CA LYS A 622 -1.11 -7.50 -8.13
C LYS A 622 -0.09 -6.85 -7.18
N PRO A 623 0.18 -7.43 -5.99
CA PRO A 623 1.23 -6.93 -5.12
C PRO A 623 2.62 -7.13 -5.74
N VAL A 624 3.52 -6.17 -5.52
CA VAL A 624 4.94 -6.31 -5.92
C VAL A 624 5.71 -7.12 -4.87
N GLN A 625 5.46 -6.88 -3.58
CA GLN A 625 5.93 -7.70 -2.47
C GLN A 625 4.80 -8.65 -2.07
N GLN A 626 4.93 -9.93 -2.40
CA GLN A 626 3.87 -10.92 -2.29
C GLN A 626 4.20 -11.95 -1.21
N PRO A 627 3.27 -12.28 -0.29
CA PRO A 627 3.45 -13.42 0.58
C PRO A 627 3.48 -14.70 -0.24
N LEU A 628 4.21 -15.73 0.22
CA LEU A 628 4.37 -16.96 -0.56
C LEU A 628 3.02 -17.60 -0.91
N VAL A 629 2.04 -17.53 -0.01
CA VAL A 629 0.67 -18.02 -0.26
C VAL A 629 -0.01 -17.40 -1.48
N TYR A 630 0.36 -16.17 -1.89
CA TYR A 630 -0.21 -15.52 -3.08
C TYR A 630 0.07 -16.34 -4.36
N GLN A 631 1.31 -16.81 -4.53
CA GLN A 631 1.67 -17.64 -5.70
C GLN A 631 1.51 -19.14 -5.46
N PHE A 632 1.55 -19.58 -4.20
CA PHE A 632 1.65 -20.98 -3.83
C PHE A 632 0.49 -21.42 -2.93
N GLN A 633 -0.73 -20.92 -3.17
CA GLN A 633 -1.91 -21.22 -2.34
C GLN A 633 -2.26 -22.72 -2.22
N ASN A 634 -1.75 -23.58 -3.11
CA ASN A 634 -1.92 -25.03 -3.03
C ASN A 634 -0.90 -25.71 -2.09
N ASP A 635 0.00 -24.93 -1.49
CA ASP A 635 1.03 -25.36 -0.57
C ASP A 635 0.81 -24.80 0.84
N GLU A 636 0.15 -25.57 1.70
CA GLU A 636 -0.20 -25.19 3.07
C GLU A 636 1.02 -24.74 3.93
N ASN A 637 2.23 -25.19 3.59
CA ASN A 637 3.46 -24.75 4.26
C ASN A 637 3.78 -23.25 4.02
N THR A 638 3.12 -22.58 3.08
CA THR A 638 3.34 -21.16 2.79
C THR A 638 2.42 -20.23 3.54
N TYR A 639 1.41 -20.74 4.24
CA TYR A 639 0.31 -19.94 4.77
C TYR A 639 0.74 -19.01 5.91
N ASP A 640 1.71 -19.45 6.72
CA ASP A 640 2.21 -18.73 7.90
C ASP A 640 3.65 -18.21 7.72
N ILE A 641 4.17 -18.17 6.49
CA ILE A 641 5.54 -17.69 6.24
C ILE A 641 5.54 -16.15 6.22
N SER A 642 6.00 -15.57 7.33
CA SER A 642 6.03 -14.12 7.56
C SER A 642 7.38 -13.46 7.25
N ASP A 643 8.45 -14.25 7.10
CA ASP A 643 9.83 -13.77 6.98
C ASP A 643 10.52 -14.15 5.64
N GLN A 644 9.73 -14.56 4.65
CA GLN A 644 10.13 -14.80 3.26
C GLN A 644 9.01 -14.29 2.34
N TYR A 645 9.37 -13.73 1.19
CA TYR A 645 8.40 -13.16 0.26
C TYR A 645 8.87 -13.28 -1.19
N MET A 646 7.91 -13.26 -2.11
CA MET A 646 8.18 -13.08 -3.53
C MET A 646 8.26 -11.59 -3.85
N PHE A 647 9.32 -11.19 -4.54
CA PHE A 647 9.45 -9.88 -5.16
C PHE A 647 9.15 -10.03 -6.66
N GLY A 648 7.93 -9.65 -7.03
CA GLY A 648 7.34 -10.01 -8.32
C GLY A 648 7.19 -11.51 -8.52
N ASP A 649 7.11 -11.95 -9.77
CA ASP A 649 6.78 -13.36 -10.08
C ASP A 649 7.92 -14.35 -9.92
N SER A 650 9.17 -13.86 -9.86
CA SER A 650 10.35 -14.71 -10.12
C SER A 650 11.34 -14.81 -8.98
N MET A 651 11.44 -13.82 -8.09
CA MET A 651 12.49 -13.76 -7.05
C MET A 651 11.90 -13.97 -5.66
N MET A 652 12.37 -14.96 -4.92
CA MET A 652 12.06 -15.16 -3.50
C MET A 652 13.20 -14.63 -2.63
N LEU A 653 12.87 -13.77 -1.67
CA LEU A 653 13.81 -13.21 -0.71
C LEU A 653 13.58 -13.82 0.67
N ALA A 654 14.67 -14.17 1.36
CA ALA A 654 14.63 -14.68 2.73
C ALA A 654 15.60 -13.87 3.62
N PRO A 655 15.23 -12.66 4.05
CA PRO A 655 16.12 -11.75 4.78
C PRO A 655 16.47 -12.16 6.21
N VAL A 656 17.66 -11.79 6.69
CA VAL A 656 17.99 -11.96 8.12
C VAL A 656 17.33 -10.84 8.92
N VAL A 657 16.39 -11.20 9.78
CA VAL A 657 15.61 -10.26 10.61
C VAL A 657 15.88 -10.41 12.11
N LYS A 658 16.96 -11.11 12.49
CA LYS A 658 17.38 -11.29 13.89
C LYS A 658 18.86 -10.95 14.07
N LYS A 659 19.17 -10.30 15.20
CA LYS A 659 20.53 -9.88 15.54
C LYS A 659 21.51 -11.05 15.62
N GLY A 660 22.68 -10.87 15.04
CA GLY A 660 23.80 -11.81 15.07
C GLY A 660 23.62 -13.06 14.20
N GLN A 661 22.52 -13.16 13.46
CA GLN A 661 22.23 -14.33 12.65
C GLN A 661 23.06 -14.30 11.35
N THR A 662 23.75 -15.41 11.09
CA THR A 662 24.65 -15.60 9.92
C THR A 662 24.27 -16.80 9.06
N SER A 663 23.16 -17.47 9.40
CA SER A 663 22.52 -18.53 8.62
C SER A 663 21.05 -18.63 9.01
N ARG A 664 20.19 -19.12 8.12
CA ARG A 664 18.76 -19.27 8.40
C ARG A 664 18.15 -20.47 7.67
N GLU A 665 16.99 -20.88 8.15
CA GLU A 665 16.12 -21.80 7.40
C GLU A 665 15.32 -21.01 6.35
N VAL A 666 15.13 -21.64 5.20
CA VAL A 666 14.38 -21.14 4.04
C VAL A 666 13.51 -22.28 3.54
N TYR A 667 12.21 -22.02 3.39
CA TYR A 667 11.30 -22.97 2.78
C TYR A 667 11.21 -22.69 1.28
N LEU A 668 11.39 -23.73 0.47
CA LEU A 668 11.23 -23.66 -0.99
C LEU A 668 9.87 -24.26 -1.36
N PRO A 669 8.90 -23.49 -1.87
CA PRO A 669 7.57 -23.99 -2.25
C PRO A 669 7.59 -25.17 -3.24
N LYS A 670 6.69 -26.14 -3.06
CA LYS A 670 6.71 -27.46 -3.75
C LYS A 670 6.38 -27.48 -5.24
N ASP A 671 5.74 -26.44 -5.74
CA ASP A 671 5.27 -26.37 -7.13
C ASP A 671 6.28 -25.72 -8.09
N ALA A 672 7.51 -25.47 -7.61
CA ALA A 672 8.61 -24.94 -8.41
C ALA A 672 9.95 -25.58 -8.05
N ASN A 673 10.88 -25.54 -9.02
CA ASN A 673 12.30 -25.67 -8.70
C ASN A 673 12.87 -24.27 -8.47
N TRP A 674 13.93 -24.19 -7.68
CA TRP A 674 14.52 -22.94 -7.24
C TRP A 674 16.01 -22.94 -7.50
N THR A 675 16.53 -21.84 -8.00
CA THR A 675 17.96 -21.62 -8.17
C THR A 675 18.43 -20.56 -7.19
N ASP A 676 19.42 -20.86 -6.37
CA ASP A 676 20.12 -19.86 -5.57
C ASP A 676 20.78 -18.84 -6.50
N TYR A 677 20.36 -17.57 -6.37
CA TYR A 677 20.78 -16.47 -7.24
C TYR A 677 22.30 -16.25 -7.22
N TRP A 678 22.96 -16.49 -6.08
CA TRP A 678 24.37 -16.22 -5.89
C TRP A 678 25.25 -17.37 -6.38
N THR A 679 24.82 -18.61 -6.13
CA THR A 679 25.64 -19.81 -6.37
C THR A 679 25.28 -20.55 -7.64
N GLY A 680 24.09 -20.30 -8.20
CA GLY A 680 23.52 -21.06 -9.31
C GLY A 680 23.08 -22.47 -8.91
N LYS A 681 23.13 -22.84 -7.62
CA LYS A 681 22.73 -24.16 -7.17
C LYS A 681 21.22 -24.34 -7.27
N GLU A 682 20.80 -25.42 -7.91
CA GLU A 682 19.38 -25.77 -8.06
C GLU A 682 18.89 -26.64 -6.90
N TYR A 683 17.63 -26.44 -6.55
CA TYR A 683 16.90 -27.15 -5.51
C TYR A 683 15.51 -27.52 -6.04
N THR A 684 15.04 -28.70 -5.67
CA THR A 684 13.62 -29.06 -5.83
C THR A 684 12.80 -28.35 -4.76
N GLY A 685 11.57 -27.92 -5.08
CA GLY A 685 10.64 -27.40 -4.08
C GLY A 685 10.18 -28.44 -3.06
N GLY A 686 9.41 -27.99 -2.07
CA GLY A 686 8.77 -28.80 -1.04
C GLY A 686 9.69 -29.17 0.10
N GLN A 687 10.74 -28.39 0.32
CA GLN A 687 11.74 -28.65 1.35
C GLN A 687 12.19 -27.37 2.05
N THR A 688 12.57 -27.52 3.32
CA THR A 688 13.29 -26.49 4.08
C THR A 688 14.78 -26.77 3.99
N ILE A 689 15.56 -25.74 3.65
CA ILE A 689 17.02 -25.80 3.59
C ILE A 689 17.63 -24.82 4.60
N THR A 690 18.84 -25.12 5.07
CA THR A 690 19.65 -24.17 5.83
C THR A 690 20.65 -23.50 4.90
N VAL A 691 20.69 -22.17 4.93
CA VAL A 691 21.54 -21.35 4.05
C VAL A 691 22.45 -20.46 4.87
N GLU A 692 23.67 -20.24 4.39
CA GLU A 692 24.52 -19.20 4.93
C GLU A 692 23.96 -17.83 4.54
N ALA A 693 23.99 -16.90 5.49
CA ALA A 693 23.46 -15.55 5.35
C ALA A 693 24.33 -14.59 6.14
N GLN A 694 25.63 -14.55 5.80
CA GLN A 694 26.57 -13.59 6.41
C GLN A 694 26.09 -12.15 6.20
N LEU A 695 26.67 -11.21 6.97
CA LEU A 695 26.47 -9.79 6.71
C LEU A 695 26.97 -9.50 5.28
N ASP A 696 26.17 -8.83 4.44
CA ASP A 696 26.35 -8.69 2.98
C ASP A 696 25.72 -9.75 2.09
N HIS A 697 25.14 -10.81 2.65
CA HIS A 697 24.57 -11.93 1.92
C HIS A 697 23.10 -12.18 2.30
N LEU A 698 22.20 -11.57 1.53
CA LEU A 698 20.76 -11.81 1.54
C LEU A 698 20.47 -13.08 0.73
N PRO A 699 19.92 -14.15 1.31
CA PRO A 699 19.46 -15.30 0.54
C PRO A 699 18.37 -14.92 -0.47
N ILE A 700 18.65 -15.16 -1.75
CA ILE A 700 17.73 -14.92 -2.88
C ILE A 700 17.64 -16.19 -3.71
N PHE A 701 16.42 -16.62 -4.01
CA PHE A 701 16.13 -17.77 -4.84
C PHE A 701 15.29 -17.36 -6.04
N VAL A 702 15.70 -17.75 -7.24
CA VAL A 702 14.94 -17.53 -8.45
C VAL A 702 14.11 -18.76 -8.75
N LYS A 703 12.82 -18.57 -8.96
CA LYS A 703 11.91 -19.60 -9.45
C LYS A 703 12.37 -20.04 -10.84
N ASN A 704 12.58 -21.33 -11.05
CA ASN A 704 12.88 -21.83 -12.40
C ASN A 704 11.67 -21.63 -13.31
N GLU A 705 11.93 -21.60 -14.62
CA GLU A 705 11.00 -21.17 -15.68
C GLU A 705 10.75 -19.64 -15.72
N SER A 706 11.69 -18.86 -15.18
CA SER A 706 11.64 -17.38 -15.16
C SER A 706 12.68 -16.73 -16.08
N ILE A 707 12.32 -15.56 -16.60
CA ILE A 707 13.22 -14.60 -17.23
C ILE A 707 13.16 -13.31 -16.42
N ILE A 708 14.28 -12.86 -15.86
CA ILE A 708 14.37 -11.60 -15.11
C ILE A 708 15.07 -10.57 -16.01
N PRO A 709 14.34 -9.58 -16.56
CA PRO A 709 14.96 -8.53 -17.34
C PRO A 709 15.76 -7.58 -16.45
N THR A 710 17.01 -7.37 -16.83
CA THR A 710 17.94 -6.48 -16.12
C THR A 710 18.66 -5.55 -17.10
N ARG A 711 19.26 -4.50 -16.55
CA ARG A 711 20.09 -3.54 -17.28
C ARG A 711 21.39 -3.26 -16.55
N GLU A 712 22.29 -2.53 -17.19
CA GLU A 712 23.50 -2.02 -16.56
C GLU A 712 23.18 -1.01 -15.44
N VAL A 713 24.06 -0.95 -14.43
CA VAL A 713 23.92 -0.02 -13.29
C VAL A 713 23.80 1.43 -13.77
N GLN A 714 22.84 2.14 -13.18
CA GLN A 714 22.60 3.57 -13.36
C GLN A 714 22.77 4.30 -12.03
N GLN A 715 23.13 5.58 -12.05
CA GLN A 715 23.16 6.45 -10.86
C GLN A 715 21.80 7.09 -10.54
N TYR A 716 20.86 7.06 -11.49
CA TYR A 716 19.46 7.45 -11.38
C TYR A 716 18.68 6.77 -12.54
N THR A 717 17.36 6.64 -12.45
CA THR A 717 16.56 5.72 -13.29
C THR A 717 16.73 5.87 -14.80
N ASP A 718 16.96 7.09 -15.29
CA ASP A 718 17.10 7.42 -16.70
C ASP A 718 18.48 8.04 -17.07
N GLU A 719 19.54 7.69 -16.35
CA GLU A 719 20.92 8.16 -16.65
C GLU A 719 21.37 7.80 -18.06
N LYS A 720 21.09 6.57 -18.50
CA LYS A 720 21.48 6.04 -19.81
C LYS A 720 20.24 5.50 -20.53
N PRO A 721 20.17 5.62 -21.86
CA PRO A 721 19.13 4.98 -22.64
C PRO A 721 19.24 3.44 -22.53
N LEU A 722 18.11 2.75 -22.46
CA LEU A 722 18.07 1.28 -22.50
C LEU A 722 18.39 0.80 -23.92
N THR A 723 19.65 0.44 -24.17
CA THR A 723 20.10 -0.06 -25.48
C THR A 723 20.26 -1.57 -25.53
N ASN A 724 20.46 -2.19 -24.38
CA ASN A 724 20.57 -3.63 -24.20
C ASN A 724 19.74 -4.07 -22.99
N LEU A 725 18.81 -4.99 -23.21
CA LEU A 725 18.07 -5.64 -22.12
C LEU A 725 18.65 -7.03 -21.90
N VAL A 726 19.14 -7.30 -20.69
CA VAL A 726 19.68 -8.60 -20.30
C VAL A 726 18.53 -9.46 -19.80
N LEU A 727 18.30 -10.61 -20.41
CA LEU A 727 17.27 -11.56 -20.04
C LEU A 727 17.90 -12.66 -19.18
N ASP A 728 17.95 -12.46 -17.85
CA ASP A 728 18.52 -13.42 -16.91
C ASP A 728 17.57 -14.61 -16.73
N THR A 729 17.91 -15.73 -17.37
CA THR A 729 16.98 -16.82 -17.64
C THR A 729 17.36 -18.08 -16.87
N TYR A 730 16.37 -18.62 -16.16
CA TYR A 730 16.46 -19.84 -15.36
C TYR A 730 15.46 -20.84 -15.95
N VAL A 731 15.91 -21.81 -16.74
CA VAL A 731 15.01 -22.63 -17.56
C VAL A 731 15.41 -24.11 -17.56
N ASN A 732 14.47 -24.96 -17.16
CA ASN A 732 14.56 -26.42 -17.36
C ASN A 732 13.72 -26.87 -18.55
N ASN A 733 12.56 -26.23 -18.79
CA ASN A 733 11.64 -26.60 -19.86
C ASN A 733 11.24 -25.41 -20.74
N ASN A 734 10.47 -24.46 -20.21
CA ASN A 734 9.98 -23.29 -20.92
C ASN A 734 9.91 -22.10 -19.96
N ALA A 735 10.59 -21.00 -20.29
CA ALA A 735 10.44 -19.72 -19.61
C ALA A 735 9.87 -18.69 -20.58
N SER A 736 8.95 -17.85 -20.11
CA SER A 736 8.33 -16.80 -20.92
C SER A 736 8.24 -15.49 -20.14
N TYR A 737 8.31 -14.36 -20.84
CA TYR A 737 8.18 -13.05 -20.23
C TYR A 737 7.67 -12.02 -21.23
N THR A 738 6.80 -11.12 -20.78
CA THR A 738 6.32 -10.00 -21.59
C THR A 738 6.96 -8.72 -21.09
N PHE A 739 7.85 -8.12 -21.87
CA PHE A 739 8.49 -6.86 -21.52
C PHE A 739 7.66 -5.66 -21.98
N TYR A 740 7.40 -4.76 -21.04
CA TYR A 740 6.68 -3.51 -21.24
C TYR A 740 7.67 -2.35 -21.27
N GLU A 741 7.56 -1.50 -22.28
CA GLU A 741 8.37 -0.29 -22.43
C GLU A 741 7.51 0.89 -22.88
N ASP A 742 7.64 2.02 -22.21
CA ASP A 742 7.08 3.32 -22.59
C ASP A 742 8.09 4.41 -22.20
N ASP A 743 7.65 5.68 -22.18
CA ASP A 743 8.52 6.81 -21.80
C ASP A 743 8.83 6.93 -20.30
N GLY A 744 8.14 6.16 -19.43
CA GLY A 744 8.30 6.20 -17.97
C GLY A 744 7.90 7.50 -17.27
N ALA A 745 7.38 8.51 -17.98
CA ALA A 745 7.26 9.87 -17.45
C ALA A 745 5.89 10.53 -17.70
N THR A 746 5.26 10.29 -18.85
CA THR A 746 4.00 10.94 -19.23
C THR A 746 2.82 9.98 -19.18
N GLU A 747 1.61 10.51 -19.31
CA GLU A 747 0.38 9.73 -19.41
C GLU A 747 0.11 9.17 -20.82
N ASP A 748 1.04 9.31 -21.77
CA ASP A 748 0.85 8.87 -23.16
C ASP A 748 0.60 7.35 -23.26
N TYR A 749 1.08 6.56 -22.30
CA TYR A 749 0.77 5.13 -22.22
C TYR A 749 -0.73 4.83 -22.12
N LYS A 750 -1.53 5.73 -21.51
CA LYS A 750 -2.99 5.61 -21.43
C LYS A 750 -3.65 5.72 -22.81
N GLN A 751 -2.96 6.31 -23.79
CA GLN A 751 -3.38 6.43 -25.18
C GLN A 751 -2.85 5.29 -26.06
N GLY A 752 -2.09 4.34 -25.48
CA GLY A 752 -1.52 3.21 -26.22
C GLY A 752 -0.08 3.43 -26.70
N GLU A 753 0.60 4.50 -26.26
CA GLU A 753 2.00 4.80 -26.61
C GLU A 753 2.99 3.98 -25.77
N TYR A 754 3.02 2.67 -26.02
CA TYR A 754 3.95 1.73 -25.41
C TYR A 754 4.34 0.61 -26.38
N ASN A 755 5.32 -0.19 -25.99
CA ASN A 755 5.75 -1.40 -26.65
C ASN A 755 5.51 -2.60 -25.74
N LEU A 756 5.14 -3.72 -26.35
CA LEU A 756 5.06 -5.03 -25.69
C LEU A 756 5.85 -6.04 -26.50
N THR A 757 6.84 -6.68 -25.88
CA THR A 757 7.66 -7.72 -26.52
C THR A 757 7.59 -8.99 -25.69
N GLU A 758 7.08 -10.06 -26.29
CA GLU A 758 7.09 -11.39 -25.68
C GLU A 758 8.40 -12.11 -25.98
N PHE A 759 8.97 -12.74 -24.96
CA PHE A 759 10.13 -13.62 -25.03
C PHE A 759 9.74 -15.03 -24.62
N ASP A 760 10.19 -16.01 -25.40
CA ASP A 760 10.00 -17.43 -25.10
C ASP A 760 11.33 -18.17 -25.20
N VAL A 761 11.69 -18.92 -24.16
CA VAL A 761 12.86 -19.79 -24.12
C VAL A 761 12.42 -21.22 -23.87
N THR A 762 12.67 -22.12 -24.81
CA THR A 762 12.39 -23.56 -24.66
C THR A 762 13.68 -24.35 -24.60
N ARG A 763 13.86 -25.13 -23.54
CA ARG A 763 14.97 -26.09 -23.37
C ARG A 763 14.49 -27.50 -23.69
N LYS A 764 15.27 -28.20 -24.51
CA LYS A 764 15.16 -29.64 -24.80
C LYS A 764 16.52 -30.29 -24.51
N THR A 765 16.57 -31.61 -24.50
CA THR A 765 17.77 -32.39 -24.14
C THR A 765 19.06 -31.93 -24.83
N ASN A 766 19.00 -31.61 -26.13
CA ASN A 766 20.18 -31.24 -26.94
C ASN A 766 20.03 -29.87 -27.63
N SER A 767 19.12 -29.02 -27.16
CA SER A 767 18.95 -27.69 -27.75
C SER A 767 18.17 -26.73 -26.87
N ILE A 768 18.54 -25.46 -26.89
CA ILE A 768 17.73 -24.35 -26.38
C ILE A 768 17.30 -23.50 -27.56
N LYS A 769 16.06 -23.01 -27.51
CA LYS A 769 15.46 -22.12 -28.51
C LYS A 769 15.04 -20.84 -27.84
N PHE A 770 15.36 -19.70 -28.43
CA PHE A 770 14.83 -18.40 -28.06
C PHE A 770 14.00 -17.82 -29.20
N ASN A 771 12.82 -17.33 -28.86
CA ASN A 771 11.95 -16.59 -29.75
C ASN A 771 11.57 -15.25 -29.11
N GLN A 772 11.32 -14.27 -29.97
CA GLN A 772 10.75 -12.99 -29.56
C GLN A 772 9.61 -12.59 -30.49
N LYS A 773 8.62 -11.88 -29.95
CA LYS A 773 7.49 -11.38 -30.70
C LYS A 773 7.04 -10.01 -30.19
N GLN A 774 7.24 -8.99 -31.02
CA GLN A 774 6.67 -7.65 -30.81
C GLN A 774 5.15 -7.73 -30.96
N LYS A 775 4.41 -7.54 -29.86
CA LYS A 775 2.94 -7.52 -29.81
C LYS A 775 2.37 -6.13 -30.04
N VAL A 776 3.01 -5.11 -29.47
CA VAL A 776 2.68 -3.69 -29.65
C VAL A 776 3.96 -2.95 -29.96
N ASN A 777 3.90 -2.01 -30.91
CA ASN A 777 5.05 -1.23 -31.37
C ASN A 777 4.65 0.24 -31.62
N SER A 778 4.08 0.88 -30.61
CA SER A 778 3.57 2.25 -30.70
C SER A 778 4.60 3.26 -30.20
N TYR A 779 5.38 2.93 -29.17
CA TYR A 779 6.43 3.81 -28.64
C TYR A 779 7.67 3.84 -29.56
N GLN A 780 7.72 4.86 -30.44
CA GLN A 780 8.76 5.00 -31.47
C GLN A 780 10.13 5.42 -30.92
N ASP A 781 10.18 5.89 -29.67
CA ASP A 781 11.39 6.41 -29.05
C ASP A 781 12.26 5.35 -28.36
N SER A 782 11.86 4.08 -28.40
CA SER A 782 12.68 2.96 -27.91
C SER A 782 14.10 3.01 -28.46
N LYS A 783 15.08 2.82 -27.58
CA LYS A 783 16.51 2.81 -27.92
C LYS A 783 17.11 1.40 -27.92
N LEU A 784 16.28 0.38 -27.75
CA LEU A 784 16.71 -1.03 -27.74
C LEU A 784 17.34 -1.41 -29.08
N GLN A 785 18.56 -1.95 -29.00
CA GLN A 785 19.33 -2.43 -30.14
C GLN A 785 19.58 -3.94 -30.05
N GLN A 786 19.65 -4.47 -28.83
CA GLN A 786 19.94 -5.87 -28.59
C GLN A 786 19.31 -6.40 -27.30
N TYR A 787 19.13 -7.71 -27.28
CA TYR A 787 18.82 -8.50 -26.10
C TYR A 787 20.02 -9.38 -25.77
N THR A 788 20.46 -9.39 -24.52
CA THR A 788 21.46 -10.36 -24.06
C THR A 788 20.74 -11.48 -23.33
N LEU A 789 20.58 -12.63 -23.99
CA LEU A 789 20.03 -13.82 -23.35
C LEU A 789 21.11 -14.44 -22.44
N LYS A 790 20.92 -14.36 -21.13
CA LYS A 790 21.79 -14.96 -20.11
C LYS A 790 21.14 -16.26 -19.63
N LEU A 791 21.70 -17.40 -19.99
CA LEU A 791 21.19 -18.72 -19.62
C LEU A 791 22.04 -19.30 -18.49
N ASN A 792 21.41 -19.55 -17.34
CA ASN A 792 22.06 -20.17 -16.17
C ASN A 792 22.00 -21.69 -16.24
N ASN A 793 23.01 -22.37 -15.68
CA ASN A 793 23.09 -23.83 -15.57
C ASN A 793 22.94 -24.58 -16.92
N VAL A 794 23.65 -24.08 -17.93
CA VAL A 794 23.70 -24.69 -19.26
C VAL A 794 25.10 -25.17 -19.61
N GLU A 795 25.18 -26.12 -20.52
CA GLU A 795 26.45 -26.58 -21.07
C GLU A 795 26.97 -25.63 -22.16
N LYS A 796 28.29 -25.68 -22.43
CA LYS A 796 28.88 -24.91 -23.52
C LYS A 796 28.26 -25.33 -24.86
N PRO A 797 27.68 -24.41 -25.64
CA PRO A 797 27.08 -24.76 -26.91
C PRO A 797 28.16 -25.10 -27.93
N SER A 798 27.86 -26.07 -28.80
CA SER A 798 28.63 -26.40 -30.00
C SER A 798 28.38 -25.39 -31.13
N ARG A 799 27.16 -24.83 -31.20
CA ARG A 799 26.76 -23.87 -32.22
C ARG A 799 25.55 -23.05 -31.79
N ILE A 800 25.57 -21.76 -32.15
CA ILE A 800 24.40 -20.88 -32.06
C ILE A 800 24.12 -20.25 -33.44
N GLN A 801 22.86 -20.27 -33.88
CA GLN A 801 22.45 -19.65 -35.14
C GLN A 801 20.98 -19.19 -35.14
N ALA A 802 20.68 -18.14 -35.90
CA ALA A 802 19.33 -17.69 -36.21
C ALA A 802 19.12 -17.77 -37.74
N GLY A 803 18.30 -18.73 -38.19
CA GLY A 803 18.24 -19.07 -39.62
C GLY A 803 19.62 -19.46 -40.17
N ASN A 804 20.16 -18.67 -41.09
CA ASN A 804 21.51 -18.86 -41.67
C ASN A 804 22.60 -18.04 -40.97
N ASN A 805 22.23 -17.14 -40.05
CA ASN A 805 23.17 -16.27 -39.35
C ASN A 805 23.81 -17.02 -38.18
N LYS A 806 25.12 -17.25 -38.24
CA LYS A 806 25.88 -17.92 -37.17
C LYS A 806 26.39 -16.89 -36.17
N TYR A 807 26.32 -17.24 -34.89
CA TYR A 807 26.84 -16.39 -33.82
C TYR A 807 28.31 -16.72 -33.58
N GLN A 808 29.13 -15.70 -33.33
CA GLN A 808 30.58 -15.83 -33.12
C GLN A 808 30.91 -15.88 -31.62
N GLU A 809 31.77 -16.82 -31.22
CA GLU A 809 32.29 -16.88 -29.85
C GLU A 809 33.26 -15.72 -29.62
N VAL A 810 33.14 -15.04 -28.47
CA VAL A 810 34.07 -13.99 -28.03
C VAL A 810 34.74 -14.38 -26.71
N GLY A 811 35.84 -13.71 -26.36
CA GLY A 811 36.66 -14.07 -25.20
C GLY A 811 36.10 -13.62 -23.85
N SER A 812 35.23 -12.61 -23.83
CA SER A 812 34.64 -12.06 -22.60
C SER A 812 33.27 -11.43 -22.84
N LEU A 813 32.51 -11.19 -21.78
CA LEU A 813 31.24 -10.44 -21.86
C LEU A 813 31.45 -9.01 -22.37
N ALA A 814 32.57 -8.37 -21.99
CA ALA A 814 32.93 -7.03 -22.46
C ALA A 814 33.15 -7.00 -23.99
N ASP A 815 33.69 -8.07 -24.57
CA ASP A 815 33.90 -8.17 -26.03
C ASP A 815 32.60 -8.29 -26.83
N ALA A 816 31.53 -8.76 -26.19
CA ALA A 816 30.19 -8.90 -26.75
C ALA A 816 29.36 -7.59 -26.66
N GLN A 817 29.79 -6.62 -25.87
CA GLN A 817 29.06 -5.38 -25.65
C GLN A 817 28.93 -4.57 -26.95
N GLY A 818 27.70 -4.23 -27.33
CA GLY A 818 27.39 -3.51 -28.57
C GLY A 818 27.61 -4.32 -29.86
N LYS A 819 27.84 -5.63 -29.76
CA LYS A 819 28.00 -6.53 -30.92
C LYS A 819 26.92 -7.60 -30.89
N THR A 820 25.98 -7.52 -31.82
CA THR A 820 24.99 -8.56 -32.04
C THR A 820 25.59 -9.79 -32.73
N ASN A 821 24.88 -10.91 -32.67
CA ASN A 821 25.30 -12.19 -33.24
C ASN A 821 26.63 -12.69 -32.66
N THR A 822 26.86 -12.45 -31.37
CA THR A 822 28.01 -12.96 -30.61
C THR A 822 27.56 -13.76 -29.39
N PHE A 823 28.44 -14.58 -28.83
CA PHE A 823 28.17 -15.26 -27.56
C PHE A 823 29.46 -15.45 -26.73
N PHE A 824 29.29 -15.53 -25.41
CA PHE A 824 30.34 -15.82 -24.45
C PHE A 824 29.85 -16.89 -23.47
N TYR A 825 30.69 -17.88 -23.17
CA TYR A 825 30.38 -18.93 -22.20
C TYR A 825 31.34 -18.88 -21.01
N ASP A 826 30.81 -18.55 -19.83
CA ASP A 826 31.55 -18.63 -18.59
C ASP A 826 31.57 -20.09 -18.10
N THR A 827 32.73 -20.73 -18.27
CA THR A 827 32.91 -22.14 -17.87
C THR A 827 32.87 -22.35 -16.36
N LYS A 828 33.27 -21.35 -15.57
CA LYS A 828 33.30 -21.46 -14.11
C LYS A 828 31.89 -21.31 -13.54
N ALA A 829 31.12 -20.35 -14.03
CA ALA A 829 29.75 -20.09 -13.61
C ALA A 829 28.73 -21.01 -14.30
N LYS A 830 29.09 -21.67 -15.41
CA LYS A 830 28.18 -22.43 -16.29
C LYS A 830 27.05 -21.55 -16.83
N VAL A 831 27.41 -20.34 -17.27
CA VAL A 831 26.47 -19.35 -17.80
C VAL A 831 26.81 -19.02 -19.26
N LEU A 832 25.81 -19.06 -20.12
CA LEU A 832 25.92 -18.66 -21.52
C LEU A 832 25.27 -17.29 -21.72
N TYR A 833 26.00 -16.37 -22.36
CA TYR A 833 25.52 -15.05 -22.76
C TYR A 833 25.43 -15.01 -24.28
N VAL A 834 24.25 -14.71 -24.83
CA VAL A 834 24.02 -14.62 -26.27
C VAL A 834 23.51 -13.23 -26.62
N SER A 835 24.25 -12.48 -27.43
CA SER A 835 23.88 -11.14 -27.89
C SER A 835 23.03 -11.22 -29.16
N ILE A 836 21.72 -10.98 -29.03
CA ILE A 836 20.71 -11.13 -30.07
C ILE A 836 20.27 -9.74 -30.54
N PRO A 837 20.22 -9.44 -31.85
CA PRO A 837 19.65 -8.19 -32.36
C PRO A 837 18.19 -8.00 -31.90
N ALA A 838 17.81 -6.79 -31.50
CA ALA A 838 16.43 -6.52 -31.07
C ALA A 838 15.41 -6.72 -32.21
N ASP A 839 15.84 -6.61 -33.46
CA ASP A 839 15.02 -6.83 -34.66
C ASP A 839 15.09 -8.27 -35.22
N GLU A 840 15.71 -9.22 -34.51
CA GLU A 840 15.81 -10.61 -34.95
C GLU A 840 14.42 -11.25 -35.06
N LYS A 841 14.06 -11.73 -36.25
CA LYS A 841 12.74 -12.33 -36.54
C LYS A 841 12.78 -13.85 -36.60
N LYS A 842 13.97 -14.45 -36.54
CA LYS A 842 14.16 -15.90 -36.61
C LYS A 842 14.40 -16.47 -35.22
N GLU A 843 13.88 -17.68 -35.02
CA GLU A 843 14.22 -18.49 -33.84
C GLU A 843 15.75 -18.64 -33.73
N VAL A 844 16.29 -18.27 -32.57
CA VAL A 844 17.70 -18.51 -32.24
C VAL A 844 17.82 -19.93 -31.69
N GLN A 845 18.61 -20.77 -32.37
CA GLN A 845 18.87 -22.15 -31.96
C GLN A 845 20.27 -22.27 -31.36
N ILE A 846 20.32 -22.75 -30.12
CA ILE A 846 21.52 -23.03 -29.33
C ILE A 846 21.62 -24.55 -29.22
N ARG A 847 22.71 -25.16 -29.71
CA ARG A 847 22.91 -26.62 -29.73
C ARG A 847 24.25 -27.04 -29.18
#